data_AF-A0A519RFA6-F1
#
_entry.id   AF-A0A519RFA6-F1
#
_cell.length_a   1.000
_cell.length_b   1.000
_cell.length_c   1.000
_cell.angle_alpha   90.00
_cell.angle_beta   90.00
_cell.angle_gamma   90.00
#
_symmetry.space_group_name_H-M   'P 1'
#
loop_
_entity.id
_entity.type
_entity.pdbx_description
1 polymer ?
#
loop_
_entity_poly.entity_id
_entity_poly.type
_entity_poly.pdbx_seq_one_letter_code
_entity_poly.pdbx_strand_id
1 'polypeptide(L)'
;MKKYIRKGLRILAWTLGIIVLLLLIVLIAIQIPAVQNLIKDEAVSYLEDKIKTKVVVDNLSISFPKKVVLEGVYLEDQQKDTLLYGKKLAVDISMFKLLSNTVEINSIVLEDIVANVSRNDKSEFNFDYIVNAFASKEEKKEDSAPMEFSIGKVKLDKIRIKYDDAITKNDINLNLNHFDTKIEVFDLNQLNFEVPKITIDGLAVKLKQGIVEELAQQTEEVVEEQSKNPTLKLKLGEIDLSRINLGYENETTKMVTQNTLEKLLVKFNAIDIEKQDIDIQSLAISNIKSSVVFGKLANKSKVTEVDTVQIAKEDNNWKVKLNKADLKQIAVYFDDANSAPLKKGIDYKHLDIKDFNLEAEDLAYSTTTISGSINNFRVKDKSGVDIQNLQTDFFYGEKGASLKKLYLKTPQTEIKDEIIIGYASLDSISENIGDLEVKASIDGSKIGFKDVLLFVPTLADTNPFKSNPNAILHINSEVSGKVSDINIPQLEIYGIGRTKVSASGRITGLPDAKTAYLDINLKNFESSAKDLNDFVPKGTIPNNIQLPASFRAKGTFKGTLGNFRTDMNLATSSGNAKVKALFDSRRKNAERYDAVASLDNFDLGRLLRNDSIGRVSLNAKVKGTGLNPKTANAVVDAKLIKAGFNGYTYKNLDLKGNIKGGNFKAVADMNDPNLTFDLDAEGGFGGKYPKAKVKLNVDIADLDKLNLHAGPMKLKGNIDADIETADVDYLNGTINATNINIANAKEQFILDTISIVATSTAERNSIVVQSQFVKADVNGKYKLSQIATALQNSIAKYYDTNPSAKKQTTEAQQV
;
A
#
# COMPACT_ATOMS: atom_id res chain seq x y z
N MET A 1 -79.37 17.77 61.28
CA MET A 1 -78.80 16.40 61.41
C MET A 1 -79.33 15.71 62.67
N LYS A 2 -79.94 14.53 62.54
CA LYS A 2 -80.56 13.77 63.66
C LYS A 2 -79.54 13.43 64.76
N LYS A 3 -79.95 13.49 66.04
CA LYS A 3 -79.14 13.30 67.27
C LYS A 3 -78.26 12.02 67.28
N TYR A 4 -78.66 11.00 66.53
CA TYR A 4 -77.93 9.74 66.34
C TYR A 4 -76.70 9.85 65.42
N ILE A 5 -76.71 10.76 64.43
CA ILE A 5 -75.58 10.99 63.50
C ILE A 5 -74.40 11.64 64.24
N ARG A 6 -74.65 12.56 65.19
CA ARG A 6 -73.60 13.17 66.02
C ARG A 6 -72.93 12.16 66.98
N LYS A 7 -73.69 11.19 67.50
CA LYS A 7 -73.16 10.13 68.37
C LYS A 7 -72.33 9.11 67.56
N GLY A 8 -72.81 8.74 66.37
CA GLY A 8 -72.08 7.91 65.41
C GLY A 8 -70.76 8.56 64.96
N LEU A 9 -70.79 9.83 64.55
CA LEU A 9 -69.57 10.58 64.17
C LEU A 9 -68.56 10.71 65.31
N ARG A 10 -69.01 10.84 66.57
CA ARG A 10 -68.11 10.95 67.73
C ARG A 10 -67.46 9.61 68.09
N ILE A 11 -68.22 8.51 68.01
CA ILE A 11 -67.68 7.15 68.18
C ILE A 11 -66.70 6.84 67.04
N LEU A 12 -67.08 7.17 65.80
CA LEU A 12 -66.25 6.98 64.61
C LEU A 12 -64.97 7.83 64.66
N ALA A 13 -65.04 9.06 65.19
CA ALA A 13 -63.87 9.90 65.44
C ALA A 13 -62.96 9.38 66.56
N TRP A 14 -63.53 8.80 67.64
CA TRP A 14 -62.75 8.16 68.69
C TRP A 14 -62.12 6.84 68.24
N THR A 15 -62.83 6.02 67.46
CA THR A 15 -62.24 4.80 66.88
C THR A 15 -61.16 5.15 65.86
N LEU A 16 -61.38 6.13 64.97
CA LEU A 16 -60.30 6.62 64.09
C LEU A 16 -59.14 7.22 64.88
N GLY A 17 -59.42 8.01 65.91
CA GLY A 17 -58.39 8.59 66.77
C GLY A 17 -57.56 7.54 67.50
N ILE A 18 -58.19 6.48 68.01
CA ILE A 18 -57.52 5.33 68.63
C ILE A 18 -56.71 4.56 67.59
N ILE A 19 -57.24 4.30 66.40
CA ILE A 19 -56.52 3.60 65.32
C ILE A 19 -55.28 4.40 64.89
N VAL A 20 -55.41 5.72 64.73
CA VAL A 20 -54.29 6.62 64.37
C VAL A 20 -53.27 6.67 65.50
N LEU A 21 -53.70 6.76 66.76
CA LEU A 21 -52.82 6.72 67.93
C LEU A 21 -52.08 5.39 68.03
N LEU A 22 -52.76 4.27 67.78
CA LEU A 22 -52.20 2.92 67.82
C LEU A 22 -51.19 2.74 66.68
N LEU A 23 -51.48 3.25 65.47
CA LEU A 23 -50.52 3.34 64.37
C LEU A 23 -49.30 4.17 64.75
N LEU A 24 -49.48 5.36 65.34
CA LEU A 24 -48.38 6.20 65.80
C LEU A 24 -47.50 5.50 66.84
N ILE A 25 -48.11 4.79 67.79
CA ILE A 25 -47.40 3.99 68.78
C ILE A 25 -46.58 2.91 68.10
N VAL A 26 -47.13 2.20 67.11
CA VAL A 26 -46.41 1.18 66.33
C VAL A 26 -45.23 1.80 65.57
N LEU A 27 -45.42 2.96 64.94
CA LEU A 27 -44.36 3.65 64.20
C LEU A 27 -43.21 4.09 65.12
N ILE A 28 -43.52 4.59 66.31
CA ILE A 28 -42.52 4.95 67.33
C ILE A 28 -41.85 3.68 67.86
N ALA A 29 -42.62 2.61 68.13
CA ALA A 29 -42.10 1.35 68.63
C ALA A 29 -41.09 0.71 67.66
N ILE A 30 -41.34 0.73 66.35
CA ILE A 30 -40.42 0.21 65.33
C ILE A 30 -39.07 0.93 65.32
N GLN A 31 -38.99 2.17 65.82
CA GLN A 31 -37.72 2.90 65.93
C GLN A 31 -36.91 2.54 67.18
N ILE A 32 -37.50 1.82 68.14
CA ILE A 32 -36.83 1.42 69.38
C ILE A 32 -35.88 0.23 69.09
N PRO A 33 -34.59 0.29 69.48
CA PRO A 33 -33.61 -0.78 69.20
C PRO A 33 -34.04 -2.17 69.68
N ALA A 34 -34.77 -2.26 70.80
CA ALA A 34 -35.28 -3.54 71.30
C ALA A 34 -36.31 -4.17 70.33
N VAL A 35 -37.20 -3.36 69.75
CA VAL A 35 -38.19 -3.82 68.77
C VAL A 35 -37.51 -4.16 67.45
N GLN A 36 -36.51 -3.39 67.02
CA GLN A 36 -35.73 -3.70 65.81
C GLN A 36 -34.96 -5.02 65.95
N ASN A 37 -34.38 -5.30 67.12
CA ASN A 37 -33.77 -6.60 67.40
C ASN A 37 -34.80 -7.73 67.40
N LEU A 38 -36.00 -7.54 67.98
CA LEU A 38 -37.07 -8.54 67.89
C LEU A 38 -37.48 -8.81 66.42
N ILE A 39 -37.64 -7.76 65.60
CA ILE A 39 -37.96 -7.90 64.17
C ILE A 39 -36.83 -8.63 63.43
N LYS A 40 -35.57 -8.30 63.75
CA LYS A 40 -34.38 -8.95 63.18
C LYS A 40 -34.35 -10.43 63.52
N ASP A 41 -34.48 -10.78 64.79
CA ASP A 41 -34.40 -12.16 65.28
C ASP A 41 -35.56 -13.00 64.72
N GLU A 42 -36.77 -12.44 64.65
CA GLU A 42 -37.92 -13.09 64.01
C GLU A 42 -37.71 -13.26 62.50
N ALA A 43 -37.19 -12.25 61.80
CA ALA A 43 -36.92 -12.33 60.36
C ALA A 43 -35.82 -13.35 60.04
N VAL A 44 -34.75 -13.39 60.85
CA VAL A 44 -33.69 -14.39 60.77
C VAL A 44 -34.27 -15.78 61.01
N SER A 45 -34.99 -15.99 62.12
CA SER A 45 -35.61 -17.28 62.44
C SER A 45 -36.59 -17.73 61.35
N TYR A 46 -37.41 -16.82 60.81
CA TYR A 46 -38.30 -17.11 59.70
C TYR A 46 -37.54 -17.53 58.44
N LEU A 47 -36.47 -16.81 58.08
CA LEU A 47 -35.65 -17.15 56.92
C LEU A 47 -34.97 -18.50 57.12
N GLU A 48 -34.29 -18.74 58.25
CA GLU A 48 -33.64 -20.02 58.58
C GLU A 48 -34.64 -21.19 58.55
N ASP A 49 -35.83 -21.01 59.13
CA ASP A 49 -36.88 -22.03 59.11
C ASP A 49 -37.44 -22.27 57.71
N LYS A 50 -37.46 -21.26 56.85
CA LYS A 50 -38.01 -21.36 55.50
C LYS A 50 -37.03 -21.99 54.52
N ILE A 51 -35.78 -21.53 54.53
CA ILE A 51 -34.76 -21.92 53.55
C ILE A 51 -33.86 -23.06 54.04
N LYS A 52 -33.91 -23.39 55.35
CA LYS A 52 -33.17 -24.48 55.99
C LYS A 52 -31.64 -24.36 55.92
N THR A 53 -31.13 -23.13 55.86
CA THR A 53 -29.70 -22.79 55.95
C THR A 53 -29.50 -21.67 56.97
N LYS A 54 -28.25 -21.48 57.43
CA LYS A 54 -27.93 -20.45 58.43
C LYS A 54 -28.03 -19.05 57.83
N VAL A 55 -28.68 -18.16 58.57
CA VAL A 55 -28.81 -16.74 58.24
C VAL A 55 -28.35 -15.93 59.43
N VAL A 56 -27.43 -14.99 59.22
CA VAL A 56 -26.99 -14.08 60.27
C VAL A 56 -27.19 -12.64 59.81
N VAL A 57 -27.71 -11.82 60.71
CA VAL A 57 -27.78 -10.37 60.60
C VAL A 57 -27.32 -9.80 61.93
N ASP A 58 -26.19 -9.12 61.97
CA ASP A 58 -25.67 -8.55 63.21
C ASP A 58 -26.59 -7.43 63.73
N ASN A 59 -26.95 -6.50 62.83
CA ASN A 59 -27.75 -5.34 63.16
C ASN A 59 -28.77 -5.02 62.05
N LEU A 60 -30.00 -4.70 62.46
CA LEU A 60 -31.08 -4.22 61.61
C LEU A 60 -31.50 -2.84 62.11
N SER A 61 -31.39 -1.84 61.24
CA SER A 61 -31.91 -0.50 61.52
C SER A 61 -32.99 -0.13 60.53
N ILE A 62 -34.20 0.11 61.03
CA ILE A 62 -35.35 0.55 60.25
C ILE A 62 -35.63 2.01 60.59
N SER A 63 -35.28 2.92 59.68
CA SER A 63 -35.71 4.32 59.75
C SER A 63 -37.00 4.48 58.94
N PHE A 64 -38.12 4.07 59.53
CA PHE A 64 -39.45 4.18 58.92
C PHE A 64 -39.79 5.65 58.59
N PRO A 65 -40.43 5.93 57.43
CA PRO A 65 -40.96 5.01 56.41
C PRO A 65 -40.02 4.73 55.24
N LYS A 66 -38.74 5.08 55.32
CA LYS A 66 -37.90 5.20 54.11
C LYS A 66 -36.71 4.27 54.04
N LYS A 67 -36.05 3.93 55.14
CA LYS A 67 -34.72 3.30 55.06
C LYS A 67 -34.64 2.03 55.87
N VAL A 68 -34.07 1.00 55.25
CA VAL A 68 -33.68 -0.26 55.90
C VAL A 68 -32.17 -0.41 55.74
N VAL A 69 -31.47 -0.65 56.84
CA VAL A 69 -30.04 -0.92 56.85
C VAL A 69 -29.81 -2.25 57.57
N LEU A 70 -29.18 -3.18 56.86
CA LEU A 70 -28.68 -4.43 57.41
C LEU A 70 -27.17 -4.33 57.49
N GLU A 71 -26.59 -4.68 58.64
CA GLU A 71 -25.15 -4.77 58.83
C GLU A 71 -24.79 -6.19 59.25
N GLY A 72 -23.67 -6.70 58.72
CA GLY A 72 -23.20 -8.05 58.98
C GLY A 72 -24.18 -9.12 58.48
N VAL A 73 -24.60 -9.03 57.21
CA VAL A 73 -25.46 -10.05 56.60
C VAL A 73 -24.62 -11.22 56.12
N TYR A 74 -25.02 -12.44 56.48
CA TYR A 74 -24.38 -13.68 56.05
C TYR A 74 -25.45 -14.74 55.75
N LEU A 75 -25.38 -15.33 54.55
CA LEU A 75 -26.23 -16.41 54.08
C LEU A 75 -25.34 -17.60 53.68
N GLU A 76 -25.63 -18.77 54.25
CA GLU A 76 -25.00 -20.04 53.83
C GLU A 76 -25.71 -20.64 52.62
N ASP A 77 -24.98 -21.36 51.77
CA ASP A 77 -25.59 -22.28 50.82
C ASP A 77 -25.92 -23.64 51.49
N GLN A 78 -26.51 -24.57 50.73
CA GLN A 78 -26.83 -25.90 51.26
C GLN A 78 -25.60 -26.78 51.54
N GLN A 79 -24.40 -26.36 51.10
CA GLN A 79 -23.12 -27.02 51.35
C GLN A 79 -22.38 -26.44 52.57
N LYS A 80 -23.00 -25.48 53.28
CA LYS A 80 -22.42 -24.74 54.41
C LYS A 80 -21.22 -23.88 54.02
N ASP A 81 -21.17 -23.43 52.77
CA ASP A 81 -20.25 -22.39 52.31
C ASP A 81 -20.97 -21.03 52.25
N THR A 82 -20.21 -19.95 52.12
CA THR A 82 -20.73 -18.59 52.03
C THR A 82 -21.40 -18.36 50.69
N LEU A 83 -22.73 -18.20 50.65
CA LEU A 83 -23.47 -17.76 49.46
C LEU A 83 -23.33 -16.25 49.28
N LEU A 84 -23.63 -15.50 50.34
CA LEU A 84 -23.59 -14.05 50.37
C LEU A 84 -23.09 -13.58 51.74
N TYR A 85 -22.09 -12.71 51.74
CA TYR A 85 -21.71 -11.90 52.90
C TYR A 85 -21.76 -10.43 52.50
N GLY A 86 -22.22 -9.58 53.42
CA GLY A 86 -22.15 -8.14 53.22
C GLY A 86 -22.01 -7.40 54.54
N LYS A 87 -20.98 -6.55 54.63
CA LYS A 87 -20.78 -5.71 55.82
C LYS A 87 -21.93 -4.73 55.99
N LYS A 88 -22.43 -4.14 54.90
CA LYS A 88 -23.56 -3.20 54.93
C LYS A 88 -24.39 -3.26 53.66
N LEU A 89 -25.69 -3.46 53.84
CA LEU A 89 -26.70 -3.38 52.80
C LEU A 89 -27.72 -2.34 53.25
N ALA A 90 -27.75 -1.18 52.59
CA ALA A 90 -28.70 -0.13 52.89
C ALA A 90 -29.58 0.17 51.67
N VAL A 91 -30.89 0.13 51.88
CA VAL A 91 -31.90 0.42 50.86
C VAL A 91 -32.80 1.53 51.37
N ASP A 92 -32.89 2.62 50.63
CA ASP A 92 -33.91 3.65 50.80
C ASP A 92 -35.09 3.30 49.88
N ILE A 93 -36.16 2.79 50.45
CA ILE A 93 -37.37 2.32 49.78
C ILE A 93 -38.59 3.12 50.27
N SER A 94 -39.44 3.55 49.36
CA SER A 94 -40.69 4.23 49.69
C SER A 94 -41.74 3.23 50.20
N MET A 95 -41.69 2.87 51.49
CA MET A 95 -42.52 1.78 52.05
C MET A 95 -44.03 1.98 51.87
N PHE A 96 -44.53 3.22 51.86
CA PHE A 96 -45.95 3.48 51.60
C PHE A 96 -46.40 3.17 50.17
N LYS A 97 -45.48 3.24 49.18
CA LYS A 97 -45.77 2.90 47.78
C LYS A 97 -45.92 1.39 47.56
N LEU A 98 -45.43 0.57 48.49
CA LEU A 98 -45.65 -0.88 48.46
C LEU A 98 -47.15 -1.22 48.61
N LEU A 99 -47.93 -0.39 49.32
CA LEU A 99 -49.39 -0.55 49.45
C LEU A 99 -50.13 -0.29 48.13
N SER A 100 -49.51 0.44 47.20
CA SER A 100 -50.04 0.71 45.86
C SER A 100 -49.38 -0.14 44.77
N ASN A 101 -48.78 -1.28 45.13
CA ASN A 101 -48.10 -2.20 44.20
C ASN A 101 -46.92 -1.57 43.43
N THR A 102 -46.22 -0.59 44.03
CA THR A 102 -45.05 0.09 43.45
C THR A 102 -43.84 -0.06 44.37
N VAL A 103 -42.74 -0.61 43.84
CA VAL A 103 -41.43 -0.71 44.50
C VAL A 103 -40.55 0.42 44.02
N GLU A 104 -40.47 1.49 44.80
CA GLU A 104 -39.59 2.63 44.53
C GLU A 104 -38.39 2.61 45.47
N ILE A 105 -37.21 2.41 44.88
CA ILE A 105 -35.93 2.40 45.58
C ILE A 105 -35.19 3.70 45.27
N ASN A 106 -35.21 4.65 46.21
CA ASN A 106 -34.52 5.93 46.09
C ASN A 106 -33.00 5.76 46.05
N SER A 107 -32.45 4.83 46.85
CA SER A 107 -31.03 4.50 46.81
C SER A 107 -30.71 3.09 47.28
N ILE A 108 -29.72 2.47 46.64
CA ILE A 108 -29.08 1.21 47.04
C ILE A 108 -27.63 1.51 47.38
N VAL A 109 -27.19 1.15 48.58
CA VAL A 109 -25.79 1.24 49.02
C VAL A 109 -25.34 -0.12 49.53
N LEU A 110 -24.38 -0.72 48.82
CA LEU A 110 -23.76 -1.99 49.21
C LEU A 110 -22.27 -1.77 49.52
N GLU A 111 -21.80 -2.23 50.67
CA GLU A 111 -20.40 -2.11 51.09
C GLU A 111 -19.84 -3.48 51.52
N ASP A 112 -18.68 -3.83 50.97
CA ASP A 112 -17.93 -5.07 51.25
C ASP A 112 -18.80 -6.31 51.07
N ILE A 113 -19.33 -6.47 49.85
CA ILE A 113 -20.14 -7.63 49.46
C ILE A 113 -19.23 -8.72 48.91
N VAL A 114 -19.46 -9.95 49.36
CA VAL A 114 -18.91 -11.18 48.77
C VAL A 114 -20.07 -12.05 48.36
N ALA A 115 -20.19 -12.39 47.08
CA ALA A 115 -21.20 -13.31 46.57
C ALA A 115 -20.52 -14.46 45.81
N ASN A 116 -20.85 -15.70 46.17
CA ASN A 116 -20.38 -16.89 45.48
C ASN A 116 -21.59 -17.59 44.86
N VAL A 117 -21.69 -17.51 43.54
CA VAL A 117 -22.75 -18.16 42.77
C VAL A 117 -22.16 -19.34 42.04
N SER A 118 -22.80 -20.51 42.11
CA SER A 118 -22.38 -21.67 41.35
C SER A 118 -23.57 -22.41 40.73
N ARG A 119 -23.44 -22.86 39.49
CA ARG A 119 -24.40 -23.74 38.81
C ARG A 119 -23.76 -25.09 38.55
N ASN A 120 -24.38 -26.16 39.03
CA ASN A 120 -23.85 -27.51 38.87
C ASN A 120 -24.19 -28.13 37.49
N ASP A 121 -23.67 -29.34 37.22
CA ASP A 121 -23.92 -30.07 35.97
C ASP A 121 -25.40 -30.48 35.76
N LYS A 122 -26.25 -30.32 36.77
CA LYS A 122 -27.70 -30.56 36.70
C LYS A 122 -28.49 -29.28 36.42
N SER A 123 -27.80 -28.18 36.08
CA SER A 123 -28.42 -26.87 35.85
C SER A 123 -29.02 -26.24 37.11
N GLU A 124 -28.67 -26.69 38.31
CA GLU A 124 -29.16 -26.13 39.58
C GLU A 124 -28.16 -25.10 40.12
N PHE A 125 -28.65 -23.91 40.48
CA PHE A 125 -27.87 -22.90 41.18
C PHE A 125 -27.81 -23.18 42.69
N ASN A 126 -26.70 -22.81 43.33
CA ASN A 126 -26.54 -22.91 44.78
C ASN A 126 -27.50 -22.03 45.59
N PHE A 127 -28.28 -21.15 44.95
CA PHE A 127 -29.36 -20.36 45.57
C PHE A 127 -30.78 -20.82 45.19
N ASP A 128 -30.96 -21.81 44.31
CA ASP A 128 -32.29 -22.24 43.85
C ASP A 128 -33.17 -22.73 45.01
N TYR A 129 -32.57 -23.25 46.08
CA TYR A 129 -33.29 -23.63 47.29
C TYR A 129 -34.04 -22.45 47.94
N ILE A 130 -33.51 -21.22 47.84
CA ILE A 130 -34.17 -20.00 48.31
C ILE A 130 -35.36 -19.70 47.40
N VAL A 131 -35.14 -19.67 46.08
CA VAL A 131 -36.20 -19.38 45.09
C VAL A 131 -37.36 -20.37 45.23
N ASN A 132 -37.04 -21.67 45.33
CA ASN A 132 -38.01 -22.74 45.50
C ASN A 132 -38.77 -22.65 46.83
N ALA A 133 -38.13 -22.16 47.90
CA ALA A 133 -38.79 -21.96 49.19
C ALA A 133 -39.88 -20.86 49.14
N PHE A 134 -39.73 -19.87 48.24
CA PHE A 134 -40.67 -18.76 48.07
C PHE A 134 -41.58 -18.89 46.84
N ALA A 135 -41.45 -19.96 46.05
CA ALA A 135 -42.31 -20.22 44.90
C ALA A 135 -43.76 -20.52 45.33
N SER A 136 -44.72 -19.83 44.70
CA SER A 136 -46.16 -20.11 44.86
C SER A 136 -46.50 -21.49 44.30
N LYS A 137 -47.30 -22.28 45.02
CA LYS A 137 -47.86 -23.56 44.52
C LYS A 137 -49.18 -23.39 43.76
N GLU A 138 -49.74 -22.17 43.72
CA GLU A 138 -50.98 -21.85 43.02
C GLU A 138 -50.71 -21.09 41.71
N GLU A 139 -51.47 -21.43 40.65
CA GLU A 139 -51.49 -20.71 39.38
C GLU A 139 -51.92 -19.25 39.60
N LYS A 140 -51.18 -18.30 38.99
CA LYS A 140 -51.50 -16.88 39.08
C LYS A 140 -52.84 -16.59 38.40
N LYS A 141 -53.78 -15.95 39.10
CA LYS A 141 -54.96 -15.32 38.47
C LYS A 141 -54.48 -14.18 37.55
N GLU A 142 -54.92 -14.17 36.30
CA GLU A 142 -54.46 -13.26 35.23
C GLU A 142 -54.79 -11.76 35.46
N ASP A 143 -55.58 -11.39 36.45
CA ASP A 143 -56.16 -10.04 36.58
C ASP A 143 -55.34 -9.00 37.38
N SER A 144 -54.13 -9.29 37.87
CA SER A 144 -53.33 -8.31 38.63
C SER A 144 -52.34 -7.54 37.75
N ALA A 145 -52.44 -6.20 37.74
CA ALA A 145 -51.46 -5.34 37.07
C ALA A 145 -50.02 -5.62 37.55
N PRO A 146 -49.03 -5.61 36.65
CA PRO A 146 -47.64 -5.88 37.02
C PRO A 146 -47.13 -4.84 38.02
N MET A 147 -46.30 -5.29 38.96
CA MET A 147 -45.68 -4.44 39.97
C MET A 147 -44.71 -3.45 39.29
N GLU A 148 -44.85 -2.16 39.61
CA GLU A 148 -43.97 -1.12 39.08
C GLU A 148 -42.66 -1.05 39.87
N PHE A 149 -41.52 -0.98 39.18
CA PHE A 149 -40.19 -0.91 39.79
C PHE A 149 -39.46 0.36 39.36
N SER A 150 -38.83 1.06 40.30
CA SER A 150 -37.94 2.20 40.02
C SER A 150 -36.73 2.19 40.93
N ILE A 151 -35.58 2.62 40.38
CA ILE A 151 -34.30 2.72 41.09
C ILE A 151 -33.73 4.12 40.81
N GLY A 152 -33.39 4.87 41.86
CA GLY A 152 -32.88 6.24 41.75
C GLY A 152 -31.36 6.33 41.80
N LYS A 153 -30.73 5.82 42.87
CA LYS A 153 -29.27 5.87 43.03
C LYS A 153 -28.72 4.49 43.35
N VAL A 154 -27.58 4.12 42.76
CA VAL A 154 -26.87 2.89 43.11
C VAL A 154 -25.43 3.25 43.46
N LYS A 155 -24.98 2.80 44.63
CA LYS A 155 -23.60 2.93 45.10
C LYS A 155 -23.10 1.59 45.61
N LEU A 156 -22.00 1.12 45.03
CA LEU A 156 -21.39 -0.15 45.38
C LEU A 156 -19.92 0.10 45.74
N ASP A 157 -19.51 -0.35 46.93
CA ASP A 157 -18.15 -0.20 47.43
C ASP A 157 -17.59 -1.60 47.79
N LYS A 158 -16.44 -1.96 47.23
CA LYS A 158 -15.72 -3.22 47.50
C LYS A 158 -16.59 -4.47 47.29
N ILE A 159 -17.11 -4.66 46.08
CA ILE A 159 -17.89 -5.84 45.69
C ILE A 159 -16.97 -6.93 45.13
N ARG A 160 -17.17 -8.16 45.58
CA ARG A 160 -16.46 -9.35 45.12
C ARG A 160 -17.48 -10.40 44.73
N ILE A 161 -17.44 -10.85 43.48
CA ILE A 161 -18.34 -11.88 42.97
C ILE A 161 -17.49 -12.99 42.38
N LYS A 162 -17.78 -14.22 42.78
CA LYS A 162 -17.33 -15.43 42.13
C LYS A 162 -18.53 -16.12 41.50
N TYR A 163 -18.46 -16.42 40.21
CA TYR A 163 -19.50 -17.14 39.48
C TYR A 163 -18.88 -18.34 38.77
N ASP A 164 -19.34 -19.54 39.09
CA ASP A 164 -18.86 -20.80 38.52
C ASP A 164 -20.04 -21.53 37.87
N ASP A 165 -20.01 -21.74 36.55
CA ASP A 165 -21.08 -22.42 35.82
C ASP A 165 -20.54 -23.65 35.11
N ALA A 166 -20.93 -24.82 35.60
CA ALA A 166 -20.51 -26.10 35.06
C ALA A 166 -21.20 -26.44 33.72
N ILE A 167 -22.32 -25.81 33.36
CA ILE A 167 -23.02 -26.02 32.08
C ILE A 167 -22.34 -25.22 30.97
N THR A 168 -22.21 -23.91 31.17
CA THR A 168 -21.60 -23.02 30.17
C THR A 168 -20.07 -22.94 30.29
N LYS A 169 -19.50 -23.68 31.26
CA LYS A 169 -18.09 -23.74 31.62
C LYS A 169 -17.47 -22.36 31.86
N ASN A 170 -18.23 -21.43 32.44
CA ASN A 170 -17.77 -20.07 32.74
C ASN A 170 -17.34 -19.95 34.21
N ASP A 171 -16.09 -19.57 34.46
CA ASP A 171 -15.56 -19.14 35.76
C ASP A 171 -15.27 -17.64 35.71
N ILE A 172 -16.04 -16.85 36.45
CA ILE A 172 -15.93 -15.40 36.52
C ILE A 172 -15.53 -15.00 37.92
N ASN A 173 -14.45 -14.23 38.01
CA ASN A 173 -14.04 -13.53 39.22
C ASN A 173 -14.11 -12.03 38.97
N LEU A 174 -15.00 -11.33 39.69
CA LEU A 174 -15.20 -9.89 39.61
C LEU A 174 -14.83 -9.24 40.93
N ASN A 175 -13.98 -8.23 40.88
CA ASN A 175 -13.67 -7.33 41.99
C ASN A 175 -13.95 -5.90 41.55
N LEU A 176 -14.80 -5.20 42.29
CA LEU A 176 -15.17 -3.82 42.05
C LEU A 176 -14.89 -3.01 43.31
N ASN A 177 -14.04 -2.00 43.21
CA ASN A 177 -13.69 -1.13 44.33
C ASN A 177 -14.76 -0.06 44.57
N HIS A 178 -15.20 0.63 43.52
CA HIS A 178 -16.26 1.64 43.62
C HIS A 178 -17.08 1.74 42.33
N PHE A 179 -18.40 1.81 42.48
CA PHE A 179 -19.36 2.17 41.43
C PHE A 179 -20.39 3.13 42.01
N ASP A 180 -20.70 4.20 41.29
CA ASP A 180 -21.76 5.15 41.64
C ASP A 180 -22.48 5.60 40.36
N THR A 181 -23.81 5.57 40.41
CA THR A 181 -24.66 6.10 39.35
C THR A 181 -25.96 6.66 39.92
N LYS A 182 -26.52 7.63 39.20
CA LYS A 182 -27.88 8.14 39.39
C LYS A 182 -28.68 7.81 38.13
N ILE A 183 -29.89 7.33 38.33
CA ILE A 183 -30.86 7.01 37.29
C ILE A 183 -32.05 7.96 37.49
N GLU A 184 -32.35 8.75 36.47
CA GLU A 184 -33.45 9.73 36.50
C GLU A 184 -34.76 9.15 35.99
N VAL A 185 -34.67 8.24 35.03
CA VAL A 185 -35.80 7.46 34.51
C VAL A 185 -35.40 5.99 34.56
N PHE A 186 -36.23 5.17 35.19
CA PHE A 186 -36.09 3.72 35.21
C PHE A 186 -37.47 3.12 34.98
N ASP A 187 -37.69 2.59 33.77
CA ASP A 187 -38.94 1.93 33.40
C ASP A 187 -38.62 0.60 32.71
N LEU A 188 -38.81 -0.51 33.43
CA LEU A 188 -38.60 -1.86 32.91
C LEU A 188 -39.67 -2.27 31.89
N ASN A 189 -40.88 -1.71 31.98
CA ASN A 189 -41.99 -2.07 31.09
C ASN A 189 -41.82 -1.43 29.71
N GLN A 190 -41.34 -0.18 29.67
CA GLN A 190 -41.06 0.54 28.42
C GLN A 190 -39.60 0.42 27.96
N LEU A 191 -38.75 -0.27 28.75
CA LEU A 191 -37.30 -0.32 28.59
C LEU A 191 -36.68 1.08 28.42
N ASN A 192 -37.10 2.03 29.24
CA ASN A 192 -36.66 3.42 29.17
C ASN A 192 -35.77 3.79 30.36
N PHE A 193 -34.53 4.17 30.07
CA PHE A 193 -33.51 4.44 31.07
C PHE A 193 -32.76 5.74 30.77
N GLU A 194 -32.77 6.67 31.73
CA GLU A 194 -31.96 7.89 31.68
C GLU A 194 -30.92 7.89 32.79
N VAL A 195 -29.63 7.84 32.41
CA VAL A 195 -28.50 7.74 33.32
C VAL A 195 -27.51 8.89 33.06
N PRO A 196 -27.61 10.01 33.80
CA PRO A 196 -26.77 11.18 33.55
C PRO A 196 -25.28 10.94 33.77
N LYS A 197 -24.90 10.08 34.71
CA LYS A 197 -23.50 9.79 35.00
C LYS A 197 -23.30 8.40 35.57
N ILE A 198 -22.31 7.68 35.03
CA ILE A 198 -21.80 6.41 35.54
C ILE A 198 -20.34 6.62 35.92
N THR A 199 -19.98 6.28 37.16
CA THR A 199 -18.60 6.30 37.64
C THR A 199 -18.18 4.90 38.09
N ILE A 200 -17.09 4.38 37.53
CA ILE A 200 -16.49 3.11 37.94
C ILE A 200 -15.02 3.35 38.24
N ASP A 201 -14.61 3.01 39.46
CA ASP A 201 -13.24 3.21 39.90
C ASP A 201 -12.66 1.94 40.54
N GLY A 202 -11.83 1.24 39.77
CA GLY A 202 -11.26 -0.06 40.14
C GLY A 202 -12.21 -1.21 39.82
N LEU A 203 -12.20 -1.71 38.59
CA LEU A 203 -12.92 -2.92 38.19
C LEU A 203 -11.92 -3.95 37.66
N ALA A 204 -11.87 -5.12 38.27
CA ALA A 204 -11.05 -6.24 37.82
C ALA A 204 -11.95 -7.46 37.55
N VAL A 205 -12.03 -7.89 36.29
CA VAL A 205 -12.80 -9.07 35.87
C VAL A 205 -11.85 -10.08 35.25
N LYS A 206 -11.97 -11.35 35.65
CA LYS A 206 -11.35 -12.49 34.96
C LYS A 206 -12.44 -13.48 34.62
N LEU A 207 -12.68 -13.70 33.33
CA LEU A 207 -13.57 -14.72 32.82
C LEU A 207 -12.73 -15.81 32.14
N LYS A 208 -12.89 -17.05 32.61
CA LYS A 208 -12.35 -18.24 31.97
C LYS A 208 -13.51 -19.10 31.47
N GLN A 209 -13.53 -19.35 30.16
CA GLN A 209 -14.52 -20.20 29.52
C GLN A 209 -13.87 -21.51 29.07
N GLY A 210 -14.34 -22.63 29.61
CA GLY A 210 -13.94 -23.97 29.23
C GLY A 210 -14.58 -24.44 27.91
N ILE A 211 -14.38 -25.71 27.59
CA ILE A 211 -14.96 -26.34 26.40
C ILE A 211 -16.42 -26.70 26.67
N VAL A 212 -17.33 -26.06 25.92
CA VAL A 212 -18.78 -26.34 25.97
C VAL A 212 -19.11 -27.33 24.87
N GLU A 213 -19.83 -28.42 25.19
CA GLU A 213 -20.45 -29.27 24.17
C GLU A 213 -21.59 -28.49 23.50
N GLU A 214 -21.64 -28.54 22.18
CA GLU A 214 -22.57 -27.77 21.35
C GLU A 214 -24.03 -28.04 21.77
N LEU A 215 -24.62 -27.14 22.57
CA LEU A 215 -26.06 -27.12 22.82
C LEU A 215 -26.72 -26.46 21.60
N ALA A 216 -26.91 -27.27 20.56
CA ALA A 216 -27.56 -26.84 19.34
C ALA A 216 -29.09 -26.97 19.44
N GLN A 217 -29.74 -25.88 19.06
CA GLN A 217 -31.11 -25.73 18.56
C GLN A 217 -32.25 -25.59 19.57
N GLN A 218 -32.74 -24.35 19.66
CA GLN A 218 -34.16 -24.01 19.43
C GLN A 218 -34.25 -22.51 19.08
N THR A 219 -34.25 -22.17 17.79
CA THR A 219 -34.42 -20.77 17.35
C THR A 219 -35.17 -20.73 16.02
N GLU A 220 -36.48 -20.96 16.09
CA GLU A 220 -37.43 -20.42 15.08
C GLU A 220 -38.66 -19.83 15.79
N GLU A 221 -39.16 -20.43 16.88
CA GLU A 221 -40.35 -19.91 17.60
C GLU A 221 -40.12 -18.61 18.41
N VAL A 222 -38.86 -18.25 18.72
CA VAL A 222 -38.55 -17.06 19.55
C VAL A 222 -38.61 -15.74 18.75
N VAL A 223 -38.46 -15.79 17.42
CA VAL A 223 -38.33 -14.59 16.58
C VAL A 223 -39.68 -13.91 16.33
N GLU A 224 -40.78 -14.66 16.25
CA GLU A 224 -42.13 -14.08 16.07
C GLU A 224 -42.68 -13.43 17.36
N GLU A 225 -42.32 -13.91 18.55
CA GLU A 225 -42.75 -13.27 19.81
C GLU A 225 -41.92 -12.02 20.16
N GLN A 226 -40.64 -11.96 19.80
CA GLN A 226 -39.77 -10.82 20.13
C GLN A 226 -40.11 -9.51 19.41
N SER A 227 -40.77 -9.57 18.26
CA SER A 227 -41.18 -8.38 17.49
C SER A 227 -42.31 -7.56 18.14
N LYS A 228 -42.89 -8.04 19.25
CA LYS A 228 -43.88 -7.30 20.08
C LYS A 228 -43.29 -6.60 21.30
N ASN A 229 -41.99 -6.75 21.58
CA ASN A 229 -41.36 -6.14 22.74
C ASN A 229 -40.96 -4.67 22.49
N PRO A 230 -41.08 -3.79 23.49
CA PRO A 230 -40.66 -2.39 23.37
C PRO A 230 -39.16 -2.28 23.08
N THR A 231 -38.76 -1.29 22.29
CA THR A 231 -37.36 -1.02 21.96
C THR A 231 -36.65 -0.32 23.12
N LEU A 232 -35.41 -0.71 23.41
CA LEU A 232 -34.60 -0.10 24.48
C LEU A 232 -34.35 1.39 24.20
N LYS A 233 -34.86 2.26 25.08
CA LYS A 233 -34.58 3.69 25.10
C LYS A 233 -33.53 3.96 26.16
N LEU A 234 -32.33 4.34 25.73
CA LEU A 234 -31.19 4.57 26.63
C LEU A 234 -30.61 5.96 26.38
N LYS A 235 -30.64 6.81 27.41
CA LYS A 235 -29.98 8.11 27.40
C LYS A 235 -28.87 8.13 28.43
N LEU A 236 -27.63 8.27 27.97
CA LEU A 236 -26.44 8.37 28.81
C LEU A 236 -25.89 9.79 28.74
N GLY A 237 -25.39 10.31 29.86
CA GLY A 237 -24.68 11.60 29.89
C GLY A 237 -23.17 11.43 29.87
N GLU A 238 -22.58 11.05 31.00
CA GLU A 238 -21.14 10.87 31.18
C GLU A 238 -20.81 9.45 31.67
N ILE A 239 -19.81 8.81 31.07
CA ILE A 239 -19.22 7.57 31.56
C ILE A 239 -17.78 7.87 31.96
N ASP A 240 -17.47 7.72 33.24
CA ASP A 240 -16.15 7.88 33.81
C ASP A 240 -15.65 6.54 34.36
N LEU A 241 -14.66 5.95 33.69
CA LEU A 241 -14.02 4.70 34.10
C LEU A 241 -12.56 4.96 34.49
N SER A 242 -12.13 4.46 35.64
CA SER A 242 -10.73 4.45 36.04
C SER A 242 -10.28 3.11 36.62
N ARG A 243 -9.01 2.76 36.35
CA ARG A 243 -8.35 1.54 36.85
C ARG A 243 -9.15 0.26 36.53
N ILE A 244 -9.39 0.04 35.25
CA ILE A 244 -10.12 -1.13 34.74
C ILE A 244 -9.12 -2.20 34.28
N ASN A 245 -9.36 -3.46 34.64
CA ASN A 245 -8.57 -4.62 34.27
C ASN A 245 -9.53 -5.78 33.88
N LEU A 246 -9.52 -6.18 32.61
CA LEU A 246 -10.40 -7.21 32.08
C LEU A 246 -9.54 -8.33 31.47
N GLY A 247 -9.69 -9.54 31.99
CA GLY A 247 -9.08 -10.75 31.45
C GLY A 247 -10.15 -11.70 30.91
N TYR A 248 -9.93 -12.24 29.73
CA TYR A 248 -10.76 -13.29 29.14
C TYR A 248 -9.89 -14.42 28.61
N GLU A 249 -10.24 -15.66 28.91
CA GLU A 249 -9.60 -16.85 28.37
C GLU A 249 -10.66 -17.82 27.86
N ASN A 250 -10.49 -18.32 26.64
CA ASN A 250 -11.37 -19.32 26.03
C ASN A 250 -10.55 -20.56 25.67
N GLU A 251 -10.86 -21.69 26.31
CA GLU A 251 -10.10 -22.93 26.13
C GLU A 251 -10.32 -23.58 24.74
N THR A 252 -11.48 -23.35 24.11
CA THR A 252 -11.85 -23.90 22.79
C THR A 252 -11.07 -23.23 21.66
N THR A 253 -11.04 -21.91 21.63
CA THR A 253 -10.36 -21.10 20.59
C THR A 253 -8.90 -20.82 20.93
N LYS A 254 -8.47 -21.14 22.17
CA LYS A 254 -7.18 -20.72 22.74
C LYS A 254 -6.98 -19.20 22.71
N MET A 255 -8.08 -18.44 22.75
CA MET A 255 -8.05 -16.99 22.80
C MET A 255 -7.78 -16.53 24.23
N VAL A 256 -6.77 -15.68 24.40
CA VAL A 256 -6.46 -14.99 25.66
C VAL A 256 -6.50 -13.50 25.39
N THR A 257 -7.28 -12.77 26.18
CA THR A 257 -7.38 -11.32 26.11
C THR A 257 -7.04 -10.70 27.46
N GLN A 258 -6.20 -9.68 27.47
CA GLN A 258 -5.93 -8.87 28.66
C GLN A 258 -6.02 -7.39 28.32
N ASN A 259 -6.91 -6.68 29.00
CA ASN A 259 -7.15 -5.26 28.79
C ASN A 259 -6.94 -4.52 30.11
N THR A 260 -6.05 -3.55 30.11
CA THR A 260 -5.89 -2.61 31.22
C THR A 260 -6.13 -1.20 30.71
N LEU A 261 -6.86 -0.42 31.50
CA LEU A 261 -7.28 0.94 31.19
C LEU A 261 -7.11 1.80 32.44
N GLU A 262 -6.31 2.86 32.34
CA GLU A 262 -6.13 3.80 33.45
C GLU A 262 -7.31 4.76 33.58
N LYS A 263 -7.71 5.41 32.47
CA LYS A 263 -8.80 6.39 32.45
C LYS A 263 -9.51 6.40 31.09
N LEU A 264 -10.84 6.35 31.13
CA LEU A 264 -11.73 6.60 30.00
C LEU A 264 -12.83 7.56 30.45
N LEU A 265 -13.07 8.59 29.66
CA LEU A 265 -14.14 9.55 29.86
C LEU A 265 -14.89 9.72 28.53
N VAL A 266 -16.18 9.43 28.53
CA VAL A 266 -17.07 9.67 27.39
C VAL A 266 -18.21 10.57 27.81
N LYS A 267 -18.51 11.57 26.99
CA LYS A 267 -19.67 12.45 27.15
C LYS A 267 -20.54 12.36 25.91
N PHE A 268 -21.81 12.09 26.08
CA PHE A 268 -22.78 11.97 25.01
C PHE A 268 -23.66 13.23 24.94
N ASN A 269 -23.95 13.67 23.72
CA ASN A 269 -25.02 14.64 23.47
C ASN A 269 -26.36 13.91 23.33
N ALA A 270 -26.36 12.80 22.59
CA ALA A 270 -27.54 11.98 22.33
C ALA A 270 -27.15 10.52 22.02
N ILE A 271 -28.05 9.60 22.38
CA ILE A 271 -28.00 8.20 21.99
C ILE A 271 -29.42 7.82 21.57
N ASP A 272 -29.57 7.35 20.34
CA ASP A 272 -30.83 6.85 19.80
C ASP A 272 -30.56 5.50 19.12
N ILE A 273 -30.67 4.42 19.91
CA ILE A 273 -30.40 3.05 19.44
C ILE A 273 -31.41 2.64 18.35
N GLU A 274 -32.66 3.11 18.47
CA GLU A 274 -33.74 2.82 17.52
C GLU A 274 -33.45 3.46 16.15
N LYS A 275 -32.99 4.72 16.13
CA LYS A 275 -32.53 5.39 14.90
C LYS A 275 -31.10 5.05 14.49
N GLN A 276 -30.41 4.21 15.27
CA GLN A 276 -28.99 3.90 15.10
C GLN A 276 -28.12 5.16 15.01
N ASP A 277 -28.40 6.17 15.84
CA ASP A 277 -27.72 7.47 15.82
C ASP A 277 -27.07 7.74 17.19
N ILE A 278 -25.77 7.98 17.21
CA ILE A 278 -25.00 8.29 18.42
C ILE A 278 -24.23 9.58 18.21
N ASP A 279 -24.47 10.57 19.07
CA ASP A 279 -23.75 11.84 19.09
C ASP A 279 -22.93 11.95 20.38
N ILE A 280 -21.61 11.89 20.22
CA ILE A 280 -20.62 11.93 21.29
C ILE A 280 -19.95 13.31 21.32
N GLN A 281 -20.11 14.01 22.44
CA GLN A 281 -19.47 15.31 22.66
C GLN A 281 -17.95 15.16 22.77
N SER A 282 -17.46 14.18 23.53
CA SER A 282 -16.02 13.96 23.70
C SER A 282 -15.70 12.54 24.14
N LEU A 283 -14.59 12.01 23.61
CA LEU A 283 -13.99 10.75 24.00
C LEU A 283 -12.53 11.02 24.42
N ALA A 284 -12.21 10.81 25.68
CA ALA A 284 -10.86 10.89 26.20
C ALA A 284 -10.43 9.54 26.79
N ILE A 285 -9.31 9.02 26.31
CA ILE A 285 -8.74 7.75 26.77
C ILE A 285 -7.26 7.95 27.09
N SER A 286 -6.81 7.45 28.23
CA SER A 286 -5.39 7.49 28.61
C SER A 286 -4.92 6.13 29.10
N ASN A 287 -3.76 5.70 28.60
CA ASN A 287 -3.06 4.49 28.99
C ASN A 287 -3.93 3.24 28.91
N ILE A 288 -4.23 2.81 27.69
CA ILE A 288 -4.76 1.47 27.42
C ILE A 288 -3.64 0.54 27.02
N LYS A 289 -3.59 -0.64 27.62
CA LYS A 289 -2.85 -1.79 27.10
C LYS A 289 -3.83 -2.93 26.88
N SER A 290 -4.01 -3.30 25.62
CA SER A 290 -4.86 -4.39 25.17
C SER A 290 -3.98 -5.48 24.56
N SER A 291 -4.21 -6.73 24.91
CA SER A 291 -3.62 -7.88 24.22
C SER A 291 -4.71 -8.87 23.82
N VAL A 292 -4.63 -9.39 22.59
CA VAL A 292 -5.47 -10.47 22.08
C VAL A 292 -4.55 -11.49 21.43
N VAL A 293 -4.54 -12.71 21.96
CA VAL A 293 -3.64 -13.78 21.51
C VAL A 293 -4.46 -15.03 21.23
N PHE A 294 -4.31 -15.59 20.03
CA PHE A 294 -4.84 -16.89 19.67
C PHE A 294 -3.71 -17.92 19.70
N GLY A 295 -3.79 -18.86 20.64
CA GLY A 295 -2.84 -19.97 20.74
C GLY A 295 -2.98 -20.97 19.59
N LYS A 296 -1.99 -21.86 19.46
CA LYS A 296 -1.95 -22.89 18.42
C LYS A 296 -3.00 -23.97 18.71
N LEU A 297 -3.89 -24.21 17.76
CA LEU A 297 -4.90 -25.27 17.84
C LEU A 297 -4.28 -26.64 17.51
N ALA A 298 -4.54 -27.66 18.34
CA ALA A 298 -3.97 -29.00 18.18
C ALA A 298 -4.55 -29.77 16.98
N ASN A 299 -5.79 -29.49 16.59
CA ASN A 299 -6.45 -30.02 15.40
C ASN A 299 -7.06 -28.87 14.62
N LYS A 300 -6.69 -28.71 13.34
CA LYS A 300 -7.48 -27.94 12.37
C LYS A 300 -8.74 -28.75 12.04
N SER A 301 -9.63 -28.95 13.01
CA SER A 301 -10.98 -29.38 12.67
C SER A 301 -11.51 -28.31 11.72
N LYS A 302 -11.90 -28.73 10.51
CA LYS A 302 -12.66 -27.87 9.60
C LYS A 302 -13.85 -27.40 10.43
N VAL A 303 -13.83 -26.14 10.84
CA VAL A 303 -15.07 -25.44 11.11
C VAL A 303 -15.74 -25.47 9.75
N THR A 304 -16.64 -26.43 9.57
CA THR A 304 -17.59 -26.41 8.47
C THR A 304 -18.19 -25.01 8.54
N GLU A 305 -18.07 -24.25 7.45
CA GLU A 305 -18.88 -23.05 7.30
C GLU A 305 -20.30 -23.49 7.64
N VAL A 306 -20.78 -23.08 8.81
CA VAL A 306 -22.21 -23.14 9.09
C VAL A 306 -22.75 -22.22 8.03
N ASP A 307 -23.44 -22.80 7.03
CA ASP A 307 -24.20 -22.04 6.05
C ASP A 307 -24.91 -20.97 6.85
N THR A 308 -24.46 -19.72 6.66
CA THR A 308 -25.05 -18.57 7.32
C THR A 308 -26.51 -18.64 6.96
N VAL A 309 -27.35 -19.03 7.93
CA VAL A 309 -28.78 -18.79 7.89
C VAL A 309 -28.87 -17.35 7.45
N GLN A 310 -29.50 -17.12 6.29
CA GLN A 310 -29.76 -15.78 5.79
C GLN A 310 -30.74 -15.13 6.77
N ILE A 311 -30.22 -14.68 7.91
CA ILE A 311 -30.85 -13.65 8.71
C ILE A 311 -30.95 -12.50 7.72
N ALA A 312 -32.18 -12.08 7.40
CA ALA A 312 -32.42 -10.93 6.55
C ALA A 312 -31.45 -9.84 6.97
N LYS A 313 -30.60 -9.38 6.04
CA LYS A 313 -29.68 -8.26 6.29
C LYS A 313 -30.54 -7.11 6.80
N GLU A 314 -30.53 -6.89 8.11
CA GLU A 314 -30.94 -5.59 8.62
C GLU A 314 -29.98 -4.57 7.99
N ASP A 315 -30.55 -3.56 7.34
CA ASP A 315 -29.77 -2.46 6.80
C ASP A 315 -29.07 -1.77 7.97
N ASN A 316 -27.77 -1.97 8.08
CA ASN A 316 -26.92 -1.22 9.00
C ASN A 316 -26.98 0.25 8.57
N ASN A 317 -27.59 1.09 9.40
CA ASN A 317 -27.79 2.51 9.19
C ASN A 317 -27.12 3.35 10.29
N TRP A 318 -26.15 2.76 11.01
CA TRP A 318 -25.48 3.44 12.11
C TRP A 318 -24.84 4.75 11.66
N LYS A 319 -25.14 5.82 12.39
CA LYS A 319 -24.52 7.14 12.30
C LYS A 319 -23.88 7.44 13.64
N VAL A 320 -22.58 7.70 13.63
CA VAL A 320 -21.84 8.03 14.84
C VAL A 320 -21.09 9.33 14.60
N LYS A 321 -21.34 10.32 15.44
CA LYS A 321 -20.61 11.59 15.47
C LYS A 321 -19.80 11.68 16.75
N LEU A 322 -18.59 12.19 16.64
CA LEU A 322 -17.68 12.42 17.75
C LEU A 322 -17.00 13.77 17.57
N ASN A 323 -17.43 14.78 18.33
CA ASN A 323 -16.95 16.15 18.17
C ASN A 323 -15.47 16.29 18.56
N LYS A 324 -15.01 15.54 19.58
CA LYS A 324 -13.60 15.58 20.02
C LYS A 324 -13.11 14.23 20.52
N ALA A 325 -12.00 13.75 19.96
CA ALA A 325 -11.28 12.56 20.40
C ALA A 325 -9.88 12.93 20.91
N ASP A 326 -9.52 12.42 22.09
CA ASP A 326 -8.18 12.55 22.69
C ASP A 326 -7.75 11.19 23.26
N LEU A 327 -7.03 10.41 22.46
CA LEU A 327 -6.48 9.12 22.84
C LEU A 327 -4.98 9.25 23.09
N LYS A 328 -4.54 8.87 24.29
CA LYS A 328 -3.15 8.98 24.73
C LYS A 328 -2.60 7.64 25.17
N GLN A 329 -1.40 7.32 24.67
CA GLN A 329 -0.61 6.17 25.08
C GLN A 329 -1.38 4.84 24.96
N ILE A 330 -2.00 4.61 23.81
CA ILE A 330 -2.66 3.34 23.52
C ILE A 330 -1.62 2.33 23.02
N ALA A 331 -1.68 1.11 23.54
CA ALA A 331 -0.87 -0.02 23.10
C ALA A 331 -1.77 -1.24 22.87
N VAL A 332 -1.63 -1.87 21.71
CA VAL A 332 -2.42 -3.04 21.30
C VAL A 332 -1.49 -4.12 20.78
N TYR A 333 -1.49 -5.27 21.44
CA TYR A 333 -0.77 -6.46 21.02
C TYR A 333 -1.77 -7.47 20.44
N PHE A 334 -1.58 -7.86 19.18
CA PHE A 334 -2.39 -8.88 18.53
C PHE A 334 -1.49 -9.99 17.97
N ASP A 335 -1.79 -11.24 18.29
CA ASP A 335 -0.98 -12.37 17.81
C ASP A 335 -1.85 -13.60 17.53
N ASP A 336 -1.80 -14.09 16.30
CA ASP A 336 -2.44 -15.35 15.89
C ASP A 336 -1.40 -16.42 15.59
N ALA A 337 -1.12 -17.29 16.56
CA ALA A 337 -0.13 -18.36 16.44
C ALA A 337 -0.51 -19.46 15.43
N ASN A 338 -1.71 -19.41 14.85
CA ASN A 338 -2.15 -20.30 13.76
C ASN A 338 -1.73 -19.78 12.37
N SER A 339 -1.33 -18.51 12.29
CA SER A 339 -0.78 -17.87 11.11
C SER A 339 0.75 -17.83 11.19
N ALA A 340 1.43 -17.95 10.04
CA ALA A 340 2.89 -17.81 9.99
C ALA A 340 3.27 -16.33 9.82
N PRO A 341 4.30 -15.82 10.53
CA PRO A 341 4.71 -14.42 10.42
C PRO A 341 5.13 -14.03 8.99
N LEU A 342 4.70 -12.86 8.55
CA LEU A 342 5.10 -12.28 7.28
C LEU A 342 6.54 -11.74 7.33
N LYS A 343 7.32 -11.98 6.27
CA LYS A 343 8.71 -11.50 6.15
C LYS A 343 8.82 -10.06 5.65
N LYS A 344 7.78 -9.55 4.98
CA LYS A 344 7.76 -8.24 4.31
C LYS A 344 6.35 -7.66 4.42
N GLY A 345 6.25 -6.34 4.56
CA GLY A 345 4.98 -5.63 4.67
C GLY A 345 4.39 -5.67 6.08
N ILE A 346 3.16 -5.17 6.20
CA ILE A 346 2.41 -5.16 7.45
C ILE A 346 1.84 -6.55 7.75
N ASP A 347 2.11 -7.05 8.96
CA ASP A 347 1.59 -8.33 9.42
C ASP A 347 0.33 -8.17 10.27
N TYR A 348 -0.83 -8.14 9.61
CA TYR A 348 -2.12 -7.99 10.31
C TYR A 348 -2.46 -9.15 11.26
N LYS A 349 -1.75 -10.29 11.16
CA LYS A 349 -1.91 -11.43 12.07
C LYS A 349 -1.01 -11.37 13.29
N HIS A 350 -0.01 -10.50 13.24
CA HIS A 350 0.97 -10.30 14.29
C HIS A 350 1.24 -8.80 14.38
N LEU A 351 0.50 -8.07 15.22
CA LEU A 351 0.65 -6.63 15.43
C LEU A 351 1.19 -6.33 16.84
N ASP A 352 2.00 -5.30 16.94
CA ASP A 352 2.49 -4.77 18.22
C ASP A 352 2.46 -3.24 18.15
N ILE A 353 1.25 -2.71 18.30
CA ILE A 353 0.94 -1.30 18.19
C ILE A 353 1.36 -0.62 19.48
N LYS A 354 2.22 0.40 19.35
CA LYS A 354 2.77 1.20 20.44
C LYS A 354 2.69 2.68 20.11
N ASP A 355 2.82 3.51 21.14
CA ASP A 355 2.82 4.96 21.03
C ASP A 355 1.61 5.51 20.24
N PHE A 356 0.47 4.82 20.25
CA PHE A 356 -0.73 5.30 19.55
C PHE A 356 -1.28 6.51 20.33
N ASN A 357 -1.27 7.66 19.67
CA ASN A 357 -1.92 8.87 20.16
C ASN A 357 -2.72 9.50 19.03
N LEU A 358 -3.93 9.96 19.33
CA LEU A 358 -4.84 10.58 18.38
C LEU A 358 -5.52 11.79 19.01
N GLU A 359 -5.40 12.94 18.37
CA GLU A 359 -6.20 14.13 18.61
C GLU A 359 -6.99 14.41 17.32
N ALA A 360 -8.31 14.32 17.40
CA ALA A 360 -9.20 14.51 16.25
C ALA A 360 -10.49 15.24 16.65
N GLU A 361 -11.09 15.90 15.68
CA GLU A 361 -12.29 16.71 15.84
C GLU A 361 -13.29 16.39 14.70
N ASP A 362 -14.58 16.59 15.00
CA ASP A 362 -15.69 16.42 14.06
C ASP A 362 -15.66 15.09 13.28
N LEU A 363 -15.32 14.00 13.98
CA LEU A 363 -15.34 12.65 13.40
C LEU A 363 -16.80 12.24 13.15
N ALA A 364 -17.08 11.80 11.93
CA ALA A 364 -18.38 11.30 11.54
C ALA A 364 -18.22 9.96 10.81
N TYR A 365 -19.08 9.01 11.17
CA TYR A 365 -19.19 7.71 10.53
C TYR A 365 -20.65 7.47 10.12
N SER A 366 -20.82 6.96 8.91
CA SER A 366 -22.01 6.28 8.43
C SER A 366 -21.58 5.09 7.56
N THR A 367 -22.52 4.26 7.13
CA THR A 367 -22.23 3.17 6.21
C THR A 367 -21.75 3.60 4.83
N THR A 368 -21.94 4.87 4.46
CA THR A 368 -21.56 5.43 3.15
C THR A 368 -20.45 6.47 3.24
N THR A 369 -20.10 6.95 4.44
CA THR A 369 -19.17 8.08 4.61
C THR A 369 -18.42 8.02 5.92
N ILE A 370 -17.13 8.33 5.88
CA ILE A 370 -16.29 8.57 7.05
C ILE A 370 -15.56 9.88 6.83
N SER A 371 -15.61 10.79 7.80
CA SER A 371 -14.95 12.10 7.70
C SER A 371 -14.51 12.64 9.05
N GLY A 372 -13.66 13.67 9.02
CA GLY A 372 -13.32 14.47 10.18
C GLY A 372 -11.95 15.13 10.03
N SER A 373 -11.48 15.75 11.11
CA SER A 373 -10.18 16.42 11.15
C SER A 373 -9.26 15.74 12.14
N ILE A 374 -8.11 15.27 11.68
CA ILE A 374 -7.02 14.75 12.51
C ILE A 374 -6.06 15.91 12.74
N ASN A 375 -5.92 16.33 14.00
CA ASN A 375 -4.99 17.40 14.40
C ASN A 375 -3.59 16.85 14.67
N ASN A 376 -3.52 15.65 15.25
CA ASN A 376 -2.27 14.93 15.48
C ASN A 376 -2.54 13.43 15.61
N PHE A 377 -1.88 12.62 14.81
CA PHE A 377 -1.88 11.16 14.95
C PHE A 377 -0.47 10.61 14.87
N ARG A 378 -0.14 9.70 15.79
CA ARG A 378 1.14 9.00 15.81
C ARG A 378 0.92 7.56 16.24
N VAL A 379 1.70 6.65 15.65
CA VAL A 379 1.63 5.21 15.95
C VAL A 379 2.90 4.51 15.49
N LYS A 380 3.29 3.46 16.20
CA LYS A 380 4.32 2.51 15.79
C LYS A 380 3.77 1.10 15.76
N ASP A 381 4.21 0.29 14.82
CA ASP A 381 3.96 -1.15 14.79
C ASP A 381 5.27 -1.92 14.52
N LYS A 382 5.36 -3.18 15.00
CA LYS A 382 6.54 -4.02 14.79
C LYS A 382 6.84 -4.33 13.32
N SER A 383 5.85 -4.23 12.43
CA SER A 383 6.05 -4.42 10.98
C SER A 383 6.88 -3.32 10.33
N GLY A 384 7.10 -2.19 11.04
CA GLY A 384 7.92 -1.07 10.57
C GLY A 384 7.14 0.22 10.30
N VAL A 385 5.82 0.23 10.50
CA VAL A 385 5.01 1.46 10.47
C VAL A 385 5.47 2.36 11.62
N ASP A 386 5.87 3.60 11.31
CA ASP A 386 6.25 4.63 12.28
C ASP A 386 5.72 5.97 11.79
N ILE A 387 4.48 6.28 12.14
CA ILE A 387 3.85 7.58 11.86
C ILE A 387 4.21 8.49 13.04
N GLN A 388 5.04 9.49 12.76
CA GLN A 388 5.50 10.47 13.75
C GLN A 388 4.51 11.62 13.91
N ASN A 389 3.82 11.97 12.82
CA ASN A 389 2.71 12.91 12.79
C ASN A 389 1.85 12.66 11.54
N LEU A 390 0.53 12.66 11.71
CA LEU A 390 -0.44 12.81 10.65
C LEU A 390 -1.42 13.90 11.08
N GLN A 391 -1.56 14.91 10.24
CA GLN A 391 -2.57 15.96 10.33
C GLN A 391 -3.29 16.04 8.99
N THR A 392 -4.62 16.09 8.98
CA THR A 392 -5.40 16.16 7.74
C THR A 392 -6.89 16.36 8.05
N ASP A 393 -7.59 17.10 7.18
CA ASP A 393 -9.05 16.98 7.04
C ASP A 393 -9.31 15.83 6.07
N PHE A 394 -9.91 14.75 6.54
CA PHE A 394 -10.16 13.55 5.73
C PHE A 394 -11.64 13.37 5.41
N PHE A 395 -11.89 12.79 4.24
CA PHE A 395 -13.20 12.34 3.79
C PHE A 395 -13.03 11.06 2.99
N TYR A 396 -13.91 10.10 3.20
CA TYR A 396 -14.01 8.85 2.44
C TYR A 396 -15.48 8.53 2.25
N GLY A 397 -15.93 8.35 1.02
CA GLY A 397 -17.31 7.98 0.72
C GLY A 397 -17.45 7.28 -0.61
N GLU A 398 -18.69 6.96 -1.02
CA GLU A 398 -18.97 6.09 -2.16
C GLU A 398 -18.42 6.57 -3.52
N LYS A 399 -18.21 7.88 -3.67
CA LYS A 399 -17.81 8.52 -4.95
C LYS A 399 -16.46 9.23 -4.91
N GLY A 400 -15.73 9.12 -3.80
CA GLY A 400 -14.45 9.81 -3.68
C GLY A 400 -13.88 9.79 -2.28
N ALA A 401 -12.60 10.15 -2.21
CA ALA A 401 -11.88 10.34 -0.96
C ALA A 401 -10.98 11.57 -1.05
N SER A 402 -10.73 12.23 0.07
CA SER A 402 -9.82 13.36 0.13
C SER A 402 -9.05 13.41 1.43
N LEU A 403 -7.79 13.81 1.32
CA LEU A 403 -6.92 14.25 2.41
C LEU A 403 -6.55 15.70 2.10
N LYS A 404 -7.12 16.67 2.82
CA LYS A 404 -6.81 18.10 2.67
C LYS A 404 -6.01 18.58 3.87
N LYS A 405 -5.19 19.62 3.69
CA LYS A 405 -4.24 20.09 4.71
C LYS A 405 -3.39 18.92 5.25
N LEU A 406 -3.04 18.01 4.36
CA LEU A 406 -2.29 16.81 4.67
C LEU A 406 -0.88 17.18 5.13
N TYR A 407 -0.49 16.64 6.27
CA TYR A 407 0.88 16.59 6.73
C TYR A 407 1.12 15.22 7.34
N LEU A 408 1.68 14.30 6.55
CA LEU A 408 2.08 12.96 7.00
C LEU A 408 3.59 12.92 7.12
N LYS A 409 4.11 12.52 8.29
CA LYS A 409 5.54 12.39 8.57
C LYS A 409 5.86 11.03 9.16
N THR A 410 6.83 10.35 8.55
CA THR A 410 7.52 9.16 9.05
C THR A 410 9.03 9.48 9.16
N PRO A 411 9.90 8.54 9.58
CA PRO A 411 11.35 8.75 9.54
C PRO A 411 11.92 9.12 8.16
N GLN A 412 11.35 8.62 7.06
CA GLN A 412 11.87 8.81 5.69
C GLN A 412 10.88 9.47 4.72
N THR A 413 9.62 9.61 5.10
CA THR A 413 8.54 10.18 4.28
C THR A 413 8.00 11.44 4.94
N GLU A 414 7.70 12.45 4.12
CA GLU A 414 6.99 13.66 4.49
C GLU A 414 6.10 14.05 3.29
N ILE A 415 4.79 13.88 3.41
CA ILE A 415 3.81 14.21 2.36
C ILE A 415 2.97 15.39 2.83
N LYS A 416 2.77 16.36 1.94
CA LYS A 416 2.12 17.64 2.23
C LYS A 416 0.93 17.94 1.31
N ASP A 417 0.19 18.98 1.67
CA ASP A 417 -0.87 19.65 0.92
C ASP A 417 -2.16 18.85 0.77
N GLU A 418 -2.44 18.27 -0.41
CA GLU A 418 -3.72 17.61 -0.65
C GLU A 418 -3.66 16.46 -1.65
N ILE A 419 -4.47 15.44 -1.38
CA ILE A 419 -4.74 14.34 -2.29
C ILE A 419 -6.24 14.13 -2.34
N ILE A 420 -6.82 14.26 -3.53
CA ILE A 420 -8.24 14.08 -3.77
C ILE A 420 -8.39 13.06 -4.90
N ILE A 421 -9.21 12.05 -4.66
CA ILE A 421 -9.56 11.04 -5.65
C ILE A 421 -11.06 10.99 -5.85
N GLY A 422 -11.50 10.88 -7.10
CA GLY A 422 -12.89 10.73 -7.51
C GLY A 422 -13.09 9.42 -8.24
N TYR A 423 -14.18 8.72 -7.96
CA TYR A 423 -14.53 7.45 -8.59
C TYR A 423 -16.05 7.29 -8.65
N ALA A 424 -16.54 6.44 -9.56
CA ALA A 424 -17.98 6.17 -9.65
C ALA A 424 -18.47 5.28 -8.51
N SER A 425 -17.66 4.27 -8.16
CA SER A 425 -17.82 3.35 -7.04
C SER A 425 -16.47 2.72 -6.67
N LEU A 426 -16.36 2.07 -5.51
CA LEU A 426 -15.14 1.33 -5.13
C LEU A 426 -14.85 0.17 -6.09
N ASP A 427 -15.90 -0.53 -6.55
CA ASP A 427 -15.77 -1.62 -7.53
C ASP A 427 -15.19 -1.11 -8.87
N SER A 428 -15.59 0.10 -9.30
CA SER A 428 -15.08 0.70 -10.55
C SER A 428 -13.56 0.91 -10.56
N ILE A 429 -12.94 1.09 -9.39
CA ILE A 429 -11.48 1.25 -9.28
C ILE A 429 -10.78 -0.07 -9.61
N SER A 430 -11.35 -1.20 -9.17
CA SER A 430 -10.79 -2.53 -9.41
C SER A 430 -11.01 -2.98 -10.86
N GLU A 431 -12.15 -2.61 -11.47
CA GLU A 431 -12.46 -2.92 -12.86
C GLU A 431 -11.69 -2.06 -13.86
N ASN A 432 -11.63 -0.75 -13.63
CA ASN A 432 -10.96 0.20 -14.51
C ASN A 432 -10.37 1.40 -13.76
N ILE A 433 -9.13 1.24 -13.29
CA ILE A 433 -8.38 2.33 -12.65
C ILE A 433 -8.18 3.56 -13.57
N GLY A 434 -8.32 3.42 -14.90
CA GLY A 434 -8.18 4.51 -15.86
C GLY A 434 -9.23 5.62 -15.70
N ASP A 435 -10.38 5.32 -15.10
CA ASP A 435 -11.46 6.29 -14.83
C ASP A 435 -11.32 7.02 -13.50
N LEU A 436 -10.38 6.60 -12.65
CA LEU A 436 -10.09 7.26 -11.38
C LEU A 436 -9.63 8.70 -11.64
N GLU A 437 -10.36 9.67 -11.10
CA GLU A 437 -9.97 11.07 -11.11
C GLU A 437 -9.00 11.33 -9.96
N VAL A 438 -7.92 12.04 -10.25
CA VAL A 438 -6.88 12.40 -9.29
C VAL A 438 -6.66 13.90 -9.36
N LYS A 439 -6.68 14.56 -8.21
CA LYS A 439 -6.18 15.91 -8.00
C LYS A 439 -5.25 15.88 -6.80
N ALA A 440 -3.96 16.05 -7.02
CA ALA A 440 -2.95 16.01 -5.98
C ALA A 440 -1.99 17.19 -6.10
N SER A 441 -1.76 17.87 -4.98
CA SER A 441 -0.64 18.78 -4.78
C SER A 441 0.22 18.16 -3.70
N ILE A 442 1.51 17.98 -3.96
CA ILE A 442 2.44 17.35 -3.01
C ILE A 442 3.75 18.12 -2.96
N ASP A 443 3.68 19.45 -2.97
CA ASP A 443 4.86 20.30 -3.05
C ASP A 443 5.70 20.22 -1.78
N GLY A 444 7.02 20.16 -1.95
CA GLY A 444 7.97 20.00 -0.86
C GLY A 444 7.89 18.64 -0.14
N SER A 445 7.37 17.61 -0.82
CA SER A 445 7.23 16.26 -0.26
C SER A 445 8.48 15.40 -0.50
N LYS A 446 8.67 14.40 0.37
CA LYS A 446 9.66 13.34 0.22
C LYS A 446 9.01 11.99 0.52
N ILE A 447 9.33 10.97 -0.28
CA ILE A 447 8.75 9.64 -0.17
C ILE A 447 9.88 8.64 0.01
N GLY A 448 9.92 8.00 1.18
CA GLY A 448 10.85 6.92 1.48
C GLY A 448 10.37 5.63 0.82
N PHE A 449 11.22 5.02 -0.02
CA PHE A 449 10.90 3.75 -0.69
C PHE A 449 10.64 2.63 0.32
N LYS A 450 11.34 2.65 1.45
CA LYS A 450 11.12 1.70 2.55
C LYS A 450 9.66 1.73 3.03
N ASP A 451 9.07 2.91 3.15
CA ASP A 451 7.70 3.08 3.62
C ASP A 451 6.70 2.60 2.57
N VAL A 452 6.94 2.91 1.28
CA VAL A 452 6.12 2.39 0.16
C VAL A 452 6.10 0.86 0.15
N LEU A 453 7.26 0.23 0.40
CA LEU A 453 7.42 -1.22 0.43
C LEU A 453 6.74 -1.89 1.63
N LEU A 454 6.34 -1.15 2.67
CA LEU A 454 5.52 -1.68 3.76
C LEU A 454 4.08 -1.93 3.31
N PHE A 455 3.52 -1.01 2.51
CA PHE A 455 2.15 -1.07 2.02
C PHE A 455 2.01 -1.87 0.72
N VAL A 456 3.04 -1.84 -0.14
CA VAL A 456 3.05 -2.54 -1.44
C VAL A 456 4.34 -3.37 -1.59
N PRO A 457 4.49 -4.48 -0.83
CA PRO A 457 5.72 -5.26 -0.79
C PRO A 457 6.10 -5.91 -2.12
N THR A 458 5.15 -6.09 -3.04
CA THR A 458 5.38 -6.65 -4.39
C THR A 458 6.31 -5.77 -5.25
N LEU A 459 6.39 -4.47 -4.95
CA LEU A 459 7.29 -3.56 -5.66
C LEU A 459 8.77 -3.83 -5.35
N ALA A 460 9.09 -4.55 -4.27
CA ALA A 460 10.48 -4.82 -3.85
C ALA A 460 11.30 -5.55 -4.91
N ASP A 461 10.65 -6.30 -5.81
CA ASP A 461 11.29 -7.07 -6.86
C ASP A 461 11.32 -6.33 -8.22
N THR A 462 10.79 -5.10 -8.25
CA THR A 462 10.70 -4.25 -9.44
C THR A 462 11.63 -3.06 -9.33
N ASN A 463 12.26 -2.69 -10.44
CA ASN A 463 13.05 -1.47 -10.54
C ASN A 463 12.12 -0.25 -10.62
N PRO A 464 12.44 0.89 -9.96
CA PRO A 464 13.71 1.20 -9.30
C PRO A 464 13.81 0.76 -7.82
N PHE A 465 12.74 0.23 -7.21
CA PHE A 465 12.70 -0.14 -5.78
C PHE A 465 13.71 -1.23 -5.42
N LYS A 466 13.85 -2.25 -6.29
CA LYS A 466 14.81 -3.34 -6.12
C LYS A 466 16.26 -2.84 -6.04
N SER A 467 16.64 -1.93 -6.94
CA SER A 467 17.99 -1.35 -6.95
C SER A 467 18.19 -0.31 -5.84
N ASN A 468 17.12 0.27 -5.28
CA ASN A 468 17.20 1.42 -4.37
C ASN A 468 16.20 1.34 -3.19
N PRO A 469 16.17 0.26 -2.39
CA PRO A 469 15.11 0.01 -1.41
C PRO A 469 15.02 1.06 -0.28
N ASN A 470 16.10 1.80 -0.03
CA ASN A 470 16.18 2.84 1.00
C ASN A 470 16.23 4.26 0.42
N ALA A 471 15.94 4.44 -0.87
CA ALA A 471 15.96 5.78 -1.47
C ALA A 471 14.84 6.66 -0.91
N ILE A 472 15.12 7.97 -0.90
CA ILE A 472 14.15 9.01 -0.54
C ILE A 472 13.93 9.84 -1.81
N LEU A 473 12.75 9.72 -2.40
CA LEU A 473 12.34 10.48 -3.57
C LEU A 473 11.77 11.83 -3.11
N HIS A 474 12.48 12.90 -3.41
CA HIS A 474 11.92 14.24 -3.27
C HIS A 474 11.07 14.56 -4.49
N ILE A 475 9.89 15.13 -4.25
CA ILE A 475 8.90 15.43 -5.29
C ILE A 475 8.23 16.78 -5.01
N ASN A 476 8.18 17.64 -6.04
CA ASN A 476 7.29 18.78 -6.12
C ASN A 476 6.43 18.57 -7.36
N SER A 477 5.12 18.52 -7.20
CA SER A 477 4.23 18.25 -8.33
C SER A 477 2.80 18.64 -8.01
N GLU A 478 2.16 19.20 -9.02
CA GLU A 478 0.71 19.23 -9.12
C GLU A 478 0.28 18.26 -10.22
N VAL A 479 -0.75 17.46 -9.95
CA VAL A 479 -1.29 16.48 -10.88
C VAL A 479 -2.81 16.57 -10.85
N SER A 480 -3.43 16.60 -12.02
CA SER A 480 -4.89 16.69 -12.16
C SER A 480 -5.39 15.90 -13.37
N GLY A 481 -6.54 15.24 -13.25
CA GLY A 481 -7.21 14.58 -14.37
C GLY A 481 -7.56 13.13 -14.07
N LYS A 482 -8.00 12.39 -15.07
CA LYS A 482 -8.22 10.94 -14.94
C LYS A 482 -6.88 10.21 -15.02
N VAL A 483 -6.75 9.02 -14.46
CA VAL A 483 -5.55 8.20 -14.68
C VAL A 483 -5.30 7.96 -16.17
N SER A 484 -6.36 7.79 -16.97
CA SER A 484 -6.27 7.70 -18.44
C SER A 484 -5.87 9.00 -19.15
N ASP A 485 -5.87 10.14 -18.46
CA ASP A 485 -5.61 11.46 -19.00
C ASP A 485 -5.13 12.42 -17.88
N ILE A 486 -3.84 12.33 -17.58
CA ILE A 486 -3.19 13.03 -16.48
C ILE A 486 -2.50 14.29 -17.01
N ASN A 487 -2.86 15.45 -16.45
CA ASN A 487 -2.16 16.71 -16.65
C ASN A 487 -1.18 16.97 -15.49
N ILE A 488 0.03 17.37 -15.82
CA ILE A 488 1.15 17.60 -14.89
C ILE A 488 1.73 18.99 -15.19
N PRO A 489 1.18 20.09 -14.63
CA PRO A 489 1.68 21.44 -14.87
C PRO A 489 3.14 21.62 -14.46
N GLN A 490 3.55 20.93 -13.40
CA GLN A 490 4.91 20.93 -12.90
C GLN A 490 5.25 19.58 -12.26
N LEU A 491 6.48 19.13 -12.49
CA LEU A 491 7.08 17.97 -11.87
C LEU A 491 8.56 18.26 -11.62
N GLU A 492 8.99 18.19 -10.38
CA GLU A 492 10.39 18.16 -9.99
C GLU A 492 10.64 16.92 -9.13
N ILE A 493 11.58 16.07 -9.55
CA ILE A 493 11.95 14.88 -8.79
C ILE A 493 13.47 14.74 -8.68
N TYR A 494 13.94 14.27 -7.52
CA TYR A 494 15.33 13.93 -7.26
C TYR A 494 15.47 12.97 -6.06
N GLY A 495 16.69 12.49 -5.79
CA GLY A 495 16.99 11.66 -4.60
C GLY A 495 17.24 10.17 -4.89
N ILE A 496 17.09 9.75 -6.15
CA ILE A 496 17.45 8.41 -6.62
C ILE A 496 18.71 8.52 -7.49
N GLY A 497 19.86 8.15 -6.94
CA GLY A 497 21.15 8.26 -7.62
C GLY A 497 21.48 9.71 -7.98
N ARG A 498 21.93 9.94 -9.23
CA ARG A 498 22.22 11.28 -9.78
C ARG A 498 21.03 11.87 -10.55
N THR A 499 19.88 11.20 -10.51
CA THR A 499 18.74 11.57 -11.34
C THR A 499 18.02 12.79 -10.78
N LYS A 500 17.83 13.79 -11.65
CA LYS A 500 17.02 14.99 -11.40
C LYS A 500 16.16 15.27 -12.61
N VAL A 501 14.85 15.37 -12.43
CA VAL A 501 13.92 15.73 -13.51
C VAL A 501 13.17 17.00 -13.10
N SER A 502 13.04 17.92 -14.05
CA SER A 502 12.16 19.07 -14.01
C SER A 502 11.41 19.10 -15.35
N ALA A 503 10.11 18.86 -15.31
CA ALA A 503 9.28 18.68 -16.49
C ALA A 503 7.85 19.20 -16.27
N SER A 504 7.12 19.37 -17.36
CA SER A 504 5.68 19.59 -17.38
C SER A 504 5.09 18.83 -18.56
N GLY A 505 3.81 18.48 -18.52
CA GLY A 505 3.20 17.78 -19.65
C GLY A 505 1.86 17.14 -19.37
N ARG A 506 1.44 16.31 -20.31
CA ARG A 506 0.21 15.51 -20.25
C ARG A 506 0.50 14.09 -20.69
N ILE A 507 -0.11 13.12 -20.01
CA ILE A 507 0.00 11.70 -20.32
C ILE A 507 -1.41 11.17 -20.55
N THR A 508 -1.67 10.58 -21.71
CA THR A 508 -2.96 9.95 -22.01
C THR A 508 -2.79 8.47 -22.33
N GLY A 509 -3.74 7.61 -21.98
CA GLY A 509 -3.71 6.17 -22.26
C GLY A 509 -3.15 5.28 -21.15
N LEU A 510 -2.85 5.84 -19.96
CA LEU A 510 -2.54 5.05 -18.77
C LEU A 510 -3.79 4.27 -18.28
N PRO A 511 -3.62 3.15 -17.54
CA PRO A 511 -2.37 2.61 -16.98
C PRO A 511 -1.46 1.83 -17.95
N ASP A 512 -1.86 1.61 -19.21
CA ASP A 512 -1.02 0.86 -20.17
C ASP A 512 0.13 1.72 -20.72
N ALA A 513 1.32 1.55 -20.13
CA ALA A 513 2.53 2.26 -20.54
C ALA A 513 2.95 2.00 -22.00
N LYS A 514 2.51 0.93 -22.66
CA LYS A 514 2.86 0.65 -24.07
C LYS A 514 2.08 1.52 -25.04
N THR A 515 0.85 1.85 -24.71
CA THR A 515 -0.06 2.66 -25.53
C THR A 515 -0.13 4.12 -25.10
N ALA A 516 0.43 4.44 -23.93
CA ALA A 516 0.53 5.79 -23.41
C ALA A 516 1.14 6.78 -24.43
N TYR A 517 0.43 7.89 -24.62
CA TYR A 517 0.86 9.05 -25.40
C TYR A 517 1.37 10.12 -24.43
N LEU A 518 2.59 10.57 -24.67
CA LEU A 518 3.30 11.53 -23.84
C LEU A 518 3.38 12.87 -24.59
N ASP A 519 3.00 13.96 -23.94
CA ASP A 519 3.29 15.33 -24.40
C ASP A 519 4.07 16.04 -23.29
N ILE A 520 5.39 15.96 -23.35
CA ILE A 520 6.31 16.33 -22.27
C ILE A 520 7.22 17.47 -22.72
N ASN A 521 7.27 18.51 -21.91
CA ASN A 521 8.28 19.55 -21.94
C ASN A 521 9.30 19.32 -20.82
N LEU A 522 10.55 19.06 -21.21
CA LEU A 522 11.65 18.72 -20.32
C LEU A 522 12.53 19.95 -20.10
N LYS A 523 12.33 20.64 -18.98
CA LYS A 523 13.14 21.80 -18.60
C LYS A 523 14.57 21.38 -18.21
N ASN A 524 14.68 20.25 -17.51
CA ASN A 524 15.96 19.65 -17.16
C ASN A 524 15.79 18.16 -16.81
N PHE A 525 16.56 17.29 -17.45
CA PHE A 525 16.72 15.91 -17.02
C PHE A 525 18.20 15.58 -16.92
N GLU A 526 18.70 15.43 -15.70
CA GLU A 526 20.07 15.02 -15.44
C GLU A 526 20.06 13.60 -14.89
N SER A 527 20.92 12.72 -15.39
CA SER A 527 21.02 11.34 -14.91
C SER A 527 22.36 10.70 -15.30
N SER A 528 22.55 9.45 -14.91
CA SER A 528 23.71 8.62 -15.25
C SER A 528 23.30 7.38 -16.02
N ALA A 529 24.24 6.77 -16.74
CA ALA A 529 23.99 5.48 -17.40
C ALA A 529 23.53 4.41 -16.41
N LYS A 530 24.08 4.40 -15.19
CA LYS A 530 23.67 3.46 -14.13
C LYS A 530 22.22 3.70 -13.74
N ASP A 531 21.87 4.93 -13.37
CA ASP A 531 20.52 5.24 -12.89
C ASP A 531 19.48 4.96 -13.96
N LEU A 532 19.72 5.36 -15.23
CA LEU A 532 18.75 5.11 -16.30
C LEU A 532 18.51 3.61 -16.53
N ASN A 533 19.57 2.79 -16.48
CA ASN A 533 19.44 1.32 -16.55
C ASN A 533 18.70 0.73 -15.33
N ASP A 534 18.78 1.38 -14.18
CA ASP A 534 18.04 1.02 -12.97
C ASP A 534 16.56 1.45 -13.03
N PHE A 535 16.17 2.40 -13.89
CA PHE A 535 14.76 2.82 -14.06
C PHE A 535 14.02 2.07 -15.16
N VAL A 536 14.69 1.77 -16.29
CA VAL A 536 14.01 1.17 -17.44
C VAL A 536 13.97 -0.35 -17.35
N PRO A 537 12.92 -1.01 -17.88
CA PRO A 537 12.89 -2.46 -18.00
C PRO A 537 14.06 -2.99 -18.85
N LYS A 538 14.51 -4.22 -18.55
CA LYS A 538 15.53 -4.90 -19.35
C LYS A 538 15.10 -4.99 -20.82
N GLY A 539 16.01 -4.70 -21.74
CA GLY A 539 15.77 -4.72 -23.18
C GLY A 539 15.22 -3.41 -23.76
N THR A 540 14.89 -2.41 -22.94
CA THR A 540 14.48 -1.07 -23.42
C THR A 540 15.63 -0.37 -24.15
N ILE A 541 16.86 -0.51 -23.64
CA ILE A 541 18.07 -0.01 -24.29
C ILE A 541 18.72 -1.17 -25.05
N PRO A 542 18.94 -1.05 -26.38
CA PRO A 542 19.57 -2.11 -27.17
C PRO A 542 21.00 -2.44 -26.70
N ASN A 543 21.38 -3.73 -26.77
CA ASN A 543 22.70 -4.21 -26.31
C ASN A 543 23.88 -3.65 -27.11
N ASN A 544 23.66 -3.14 -28.32
CA ASN A 544 24.69 -2.48 -29.13
C ASN A 544 24.85 -0.99 -28.79
N ILE A 545 24.04 -0.45 -27.87
CA ILE A 545 24.14 0.92 -27.40
C ILE A 545 24.80 0.97 -26.03
N GLN A 546 25.77 1.86 -25.86
CA GLN A 546 26.38 2.17 -24.57
C GLN A 546 26.11 3.63 -24.22
N LEU A 547 25.30 3.86 -23.19
CA LEU A 547 24.94 5.20 -22.76
C LEU A 547 26.15 5.99 -22.22
N PRO A 548 26.18 7.33 -22.41
CA PRO A 548 27.15 8.19 -21.75
C PRO A 548 27.09 8.06 -20.22
N ALA A 549 28.25 8.12 -19.56
CA ALA A 549 28.35 7.96 -18.10
C ALA A 549 27.45 8.94 -17.33
N SER A 550 27.33 10.18 -17.82
CA SER A 550 26.35 11.15 -17.36
C SER A 550 25.81 11.97 -18.51
N PHE A 551 24.58 12.47 -18.36
CA PHE A 551 23.95 13.31 -19.35
C PHE A 551 22.95 14.28 -18.72
N ARG A 552 22.70 15.37 -19.45
CA ARG A 552 21.64 16.33 -19.23
C ARG A 552 20.86 16.51 -20.52
N ALA A 553 19.54 16.38 -20.46
CA ALA A 553 18.63 16.58 -21.58
C ALA A 553 17.67 17.75 -21.32
N LYS A 554 17.38 18.53 -22.35
CA LYS A 554 16.38 19.60 -22.36
C LYS A 554 15.66 19.63 -23.70
N GLY A 555 14.34 19.74 -23.72
CA GLY A 555 13.60 19.68 -24.97
C GLY A 555 12.16 19.21 -24.83
N THR A 556 11.55 18.79 -25.94
CA THR A 556 10.17 18.32 -25.97
C THR A 556 10.08 16.91 -26.53
N PHE A 557 9.15 16.10 -26.02
CA PHE A 557 8.78 14.80 -26.55
C PHE A 557 7.26 14.72 -26.71
N LYS A 558 6.78 14.36 -27.89
CA LYS A 558 5.34 14.27 -28.18
C LYS A 558 5.01 13.01 -28.98
N GLY A 559 4.28 12.06 -28.40
CA GLY A 559 3.86 10.82 -29.05
C GLY A 559 3.93 9.59 -28.16
N THR A 560 3.84 8.40 -28.76
CA THR A 560 4.09 7.12 -28.10
C THR A 560 5.53 6.67 -28.33
N LEU A 561 6.02 5.67 -27.59
CA LEU A 561 7.38 5.14 -27.80
C LEU A 561 7.64 4.61 -29.23
N GLY A 562 6.59 4.17 -29.93
CA GLY A 562 6.65 3.72 -31.32
C GLY A 562 6.29 4.77 -32.36
N ASN A 563 5.85 5.97 -31.96
CA ASN A 563 5.49 7.05 -32.89
C ASN A 563 5.57 8.41 -32.19
N PHE A 564 6.66 9.14 -32.39
CA PHE A 564 6.91 10.39 -31.68
C PHE A 564 7.58 11.46 -32.53
N ARG A 565 7.45 12.69 -32.05
CA ARG A 565 8.27 13.85 -32.41
C ARG A 565 9.07 14.27 -31.19
N THR A 566 10.33 14.63 -31.40
CA THR A 566 11.23 15.08 -30.36
C THR A 566 12.12 16.22 -30.83
N ASP A 567 12.45 17.13 -29.94
CA ASP A 567 13.40 18.22 -30.15
C ASP A 567 14.23 18.34 -28.87
N MET A 568 15.43 17.76 -28.87
CA MET A 568 16.22 17.49 -27.67
C MET A 568 17.63 18.03 -27.80
N ASN A 569 18.06 18.78 -26.78
CA ASN A 569 19.44 19.16 -26.54
C ASN A 569 20.01 18.24 -25.47
N LEU A 570 21.10 17.55 -25.80
CA LEU A 570 21.79 16.59 -24.95
C LEU A 570 23.21 17.13 -24.68
N ALA A 571 23.54 17.33 -23.41
CA ALA A 571 24.90 17.56 -22.96
C ALA A 571 25.36 16.32 -22.19
N THR A 572 26.40 15.64 -22.66
CA THR A 572 26.79 14.34 -22.11
C THR A 572 28.28 14.29 -21.82
N SER A 573 28.70 13.34 -20.97
CA SER A 573 30.13 13.05 -20.76
C SER A 573 30.86 12.60 -22.03
N SER A 574 30.10 12.18 -23.05
CA SER A 574 30.61 11.76 -24.35
C SER A 574 30.61 12.89 -25.38
N GLY A 575 30.18 14.11 -25.05
CA GLY A 575 30.02 15.22 -25.98
C GLY A 575 28.57 15.69 -26.10
N ASN A 576 28.31 16.69 -26.93
CA ASN A 576 26.98 17.32 -27.05
C ASN A 576 26.25 16.84 -28.30
N ALA A 577 24.93 16.75 -28.23
CA ALA A 577 24.08 16.44 -29.37
C ALA A 577 22.82 17.30 -29.35
N LYS A 578 22.34 17.70 -30.53
CA LYS A 578 21.02 18.29 -30.74
C LYS A 578 20.29 17.42 -31.74
N VAL A 579 19.11 16.94 -31.38
CA VAL A 579 18.33 16.00 -32.20
C VAL A 579 16.91 16.48 -32.29
N LYS A 580 16.49 16.83 -33.51
CA LYS A 580 15.10 17.08 -33.85
C LYS A 580 14.63 15.95 -34.77
N ALA A 581 13.74 15.10 -34.29
CA ALA A 581 13.37 13.89 -35.03
C ALA A 581 11.87 13.59 -34.95
N LEU A 582 11.35 13.05 -36.06
CA LEU A 582 10.10 12.29 -36.13
C LEU A 582 10.47 10.83 -36.38
N PHE A 583 9.86 9.92 -35.62
CA PHE A 583 10.05 8.49 -35.78
C PHE A 583 8.72 7.76 -35.64
N ASP A 584 8.42 6.82 -36.53
CA ASP A 584 7.22 5.96 -36.51
C ASP A 584 7.62 4.52 -36.85
N SER A 585 7.63 3.65 -35.84
CA SER A 585 7.95 2.22 -35.94
C SER A 585 6.73 1.31 -35.77
N ARG A 586 5.50 1.84 -35.86
CA ARG A 586 4.27 1.04 -35.74
C ARG A 586 4.14 -0.04 -36.82
N ARG A 587 4.84 0.13 -37.94
CA ARG A 587 4.97 -0.87 -39.01
C ARG A 587 6.40 -1.38 -39.08
N LYS A 588 6.62 -2.62 -38.65
CA LYS A 588 7.92 -3.30 -38.74
C LYS A 588 8.40 -3.36 -40.19
N ASN A 589 9.68 -3.10 -40.43
CA ASN A 589 10.34 -3.01 -41.74
C ASN A 589 9.84 -1.87 -42.65
N ALA A 590 8.96 -1.00 -42.16
CA ALA A 590 8.46 0.19 -42.87
C ALA A 590 8.49 1.42 -41.95
N GLU A 591 9.48 1.48 -41.06
CA GLU A 591 9.65 2.54 -40.08
C GLU A 591 9.87 3.88 -40.79
N ARG A 592 9.18 4.95 -40.39
CA ARG A 592 9.36 6.28 -40.98
C ARG A 592 10.22 7.13 -40.07
N TYR A 593 11.16 7.86 -40.65
CA TYR A 593 12.02 8.78 -39.91
C TYR A 593 12.30 10.06 -40.68
N ASP A 594 12.34 11.18 -39.97
CA ASP A 594 12.77 12.50 -40.45
C ASP A 594 13.53 13.16 -39.31
N ALA A 595 14.85 13.26 -39.43
CA ALA A 595 15.74 13.65 -38.36
C ALA A 595 16.76 14.68 -38.82
N VAL A 596 16.95 15.72 -38.01
CA VAL A 596 18.06 16.65 -38.07
C VAL A 596 18.87 16.47 -36.80
N ALA A 597 20.12 16.08 -36.94
CA ALA A 597 21.03 15.83 -35.84
C ALA A 597 22.30 16.68 -35.98
N SER A 598 22.74 17.28 -34.88
CA SER A 598 24.02 17.96 -34.77
C SER A 598 24.79 17.34 -33.61
N LEU A 599 25.98 16.83 -33.88
CA LEU A 599 26.90 16.27 -32.91
C LEU A 599 28.10 17.21 -32.77
N ASP A 600 28.51 17.49 -31.54
CA ASP A 600 29.68 18.29 -31.23
C ASP A 600 30.61 17.49 -30.30
N ASN A 601 31.78 17.13 -30.85
CA ASN A 601 32.80 16.33 -30.20
C ASN A 601 32.24 15.06 -29.52
N PHE A 602 31.24 14.43 -30.15
CA PHE A 602 30.47 13.33 -29.59
C PHE A 602 31.17 11.99 -29.84
N ASP A 603 31.41 11.21 -28.78
CA ASP A 603 32.03 9.89 -28.82
C ASP A 603 31.05 8.83 -29.36
N LEU A 604 30.92 8.82 -30.68
CA LEU A 604 30.01 7.93 -31.39
C LEU A 604 30.48 6.48 -31.34
N GLY A 605 31.80 6.25 -31.37
CA GLY A 605 32.38 4.91 -31.23
C GLY A 605 31.98 4.26 -29.92
N ARG A 606 32.10 4.99 -28.80
CA ARG A 606 31.64 4.49 -27.51
C ARG A 606 30.14 4.22 -27.52
N LEU A 607 29.31 5.12 -28.03
CA LEU A 607 27.85 4.91 -28.11
C LEU A 607 27.49 3.63 -28.87
N LEU A 608 28.17 3.35 -29.98
CA LEU A 608 27.90 2.21 -30.87
C LEU A 608 28.72 0.95 -30.55
N ARG A 609 29.56 0.99 -29.51
CA ARG A 609 30.53 -0.07 -29.16
C ARG A 609 31.44 -0.44 -30.33
N ASN A 610 32.01 0.58 -30.98
CA ASN A 610 32.93 0.42 -32.09
C ASN A 610 34.21 1.24 -31.85
N ASP A 611 35.31 0.57 -31.54
CA ASP A 611 36.61 1.18 -31.21
C ASP A 611 37.31 1.82 -32.41
N SER A 612 36.88 1.52 -33.65
CA SER A 612 37.46 2.12 -34.86
C SER A 612 36.97 3.55 -35.09
N ILE A 613 35.82 3.92 -34.51
CA ILE A 613 35.23 5.26 -34.61
C ILE A 613 35.55 6.02 -33.32
N GLY A 614 36.06 7.24 -33.45
CA GLY A 614 36.36 8.11 -32.31
C GLY A 614 35.25 9.14 -32.06
N ARG A 615 35.68 10.33 -31.63
CA ARG A 615 34.80 11.49 -31.48
C ARG A 615 34.45 12.09 -32.83
N VAL A 616 33.20 12.49 -32.98
CA VAL A 616 32.59 12.97 -34.21
C VAL A 616 31.94 14.33 -33.98
N SER A 617 32.15 15.26 -34.91
CA SER A 617 31.39 16.51 -35.03
C SER A 617 30.74 16.55 -36.40
N LEU A 618 29.41 16.49 -36.44
CA LEU A 618 28.63 16.15 -37.62
C LEU A 618 27.30 16.91 -37.60
N ASN A 619 26.90 17.49 -38.73
CA ASN A 619 25.53 17.92 -38.96
C ASN A 619 24.91 17.01 -40.02
N ALA A 620 23.80 16.36 -39.70
CA ALA A 620 23.14 15.42 -40.60
C ALA A 620 21.64 15.66 -40.66
N LYS A 621 21.09 15.59 -41.86
CA LYS A 621 19.66 15.55 -42.15
C LYS A 621 19.35 14.23 -42.84
N VAL A 622 18.48 13.44 -42.24
CA VAL A 622 18.12 12.09 -42.70
C VAL A 622 16.61 11.98 -42.78
N LYS A 623 16.09 11.51 -43.91
CA LYS A 623 14.65 11.26 -44.08
C LYS A 623 14.44 9.97 -44.85
N GLY A 624 13.61 9.07 -44.35
CA GLY A 624 13.39 7.81 -45.03
C GLY A 624 12.31 6.90 -44.44
N THR A 625 12.16 5.75 -45.09
CA THR A 625 11.30 4.63 -44.73
C THR A 625 12.10 3.34 -44.73
N GLY A 626 11.97 2.52 -43.69
CA GLY A 626 12.68 1.27 -43.50
C GLY A 626 14.11 1.46 -43.00
N LEU A 627 14.50 0.65 -42.01
CA LEU A 627 15.86 0.64 -41.46
C LEU A 627 16.78 -0.41 -42.11
N ASN A 628 16.23 -1.33 -42.90
CA ASN A 628 17.00 -2.35 -43.61
C ASN A 628 17.55 -1.78 -44.93
N PRO A 629 18.87 -1.68 -45.14
CA PRO A 629 19.46 -1.15 -46.36
C PRO A 629 18.98 -1.85 -47.64
N LYS A 630 18.59 -3.13 -47.58
CA LYS A 630 18.08 -3.88 -48.74
C LYS A 630 16.74 -3.39 -49.26
N THR A 631 15.94 -2.74 -48.42
CA THR A 631 14.56 -2.33 -48.74
C THR A 631 14.28 -0.86 -48.44
N ALA A 632 15.25 -0.15 -47.87
CA ALA A 632 15.08 1.22 -47.42
C ALA A 632 14.86 2.19 -48.60
N ASN A 633 14.09 3.24 -48.32
CA ASN A 633 14.06 4.45 -49.15
C ASN A 633 14.47 5.62 -48.25
N ALA A 634 15.64 6.21 -48.47
CA ALA A 634 16.17 7.24 -47.60
C ALA A 634 16.95 8.31 -48.37
N VAL A 635 17.01 9.52 -47.83
CA VAL A 635 17.88 10.61 -48.28
C VAL A 635 18.68 11.08 -47.08
N VAL A 636 19.99 11.24 -47.26
CA VAL A 636 20.92 11.76 -46.27
C VAL A 636 21.69 12.94 -46.87
N ASP A 637 21.78 14.00 -46.09
CA ASP A 637 22.64 15.15 -46.32
C ASP A 637 23.45 15.37 -45.04
N ALA A 638 24.76 15.16 -45.11
CA ALA A 638 25.63 15.08 -43.96
C ALA A 638 26.90 15.91 -44.19
N LYS A 639 27.20 16.80 -43.26
CA LYS A 639 28.42 17.60 -43.21
C LYS A 639 29.24 17.24 -41.98
N LEU A 640 30.31 16.49 -42.19
CA LEU A 640 31.29 16.13 -41.19
C LEU A 640 32.31 17.26 -41.03
N ILE A 641 32.41 17.80 -39.82
CA ILE A 641 33.42 18.78 -39.45
C ILE A 641 34.71 18.05 -39.08
N LYS A 642 34.60 17.04 -38.20
CA LYS A 642 35.72 16.15 -37.84
C LYS A 642 35.23 14.78 -37.38
N ALA A 643 35.94 13.71 -37.69
CA ALA A 643 35.76 12.38 -37.09
C ALA A 643 37.09 11.72 -36.81
N GLY A 644 37.24 11.16 -35.62
CA GLY A 644 38.29 10.17 -35.37
C GLY A 644 37.96 8.86 -36.07
N PHE A 645 38.89 8.33 -36.86
CA PHE A 645 38.82 6.98 -37.42
C PHE A 645 40.22 6.38 -37.54
N ASN A 646 40.41 5.15 -37.07
CA ASN A 646 41.69 4.43 -37.11
C ASN A 646 42.92 5.25 -36.65
N GLY A 647 42.77 6.02 -35.57
CA GLY A 647 43.86 6.84 -35.00
C GLY A 647 44.15 8.16 -35.71
N TYR A 648 43.43 8.50 -36.81
CA TYR A 648 43.52 9.79 -37.49
C TYR A 648 42.23 10.60 -37.31
N THR A 649 42.31 11.93 -37.34
CA THR A 649 41.13 12.82 -37.28
C THR A 649 40.86 13.44 -38.64
N TYR A 650 39.93 12.83 -39.38
CA TYR A 650 39.45 13.28 -40.69
C TYR A 650 38.62 14.54 -40.55
N LYS A 651 38.68 15.45 -41.53
CA LYS A 651 37.98 16.75 -41.51
C LYS A 651 37.28 17.06 -42.82
N ASN A 652 36.26 17.92 -42.73
CA ASN A 652 35.59 18.56 -43.88
C ASN A 652 35.10 17.58 -44.95
N LEU A 653 34.27 16.61 -44.56
CA LEU A 653 33.58 15.73 -45.51
C LEU A 653 32.14 16.19 -45.68
N ASP A 654 31.76 16.50 -46.91
CA ASP A 654 30.38 16.73 -47.32
C ASP A 654 29.88 15.47 -48.04
N LEU A 655 28.73 14.94 -47.61
CA LEU A 655 28.14 13.69 -48.10
C LEU A 655 26.67 13.88 -48.42
N LYS A 656 26.27 13.57 -49.65
CA LYS A 656 24.88 13.49 -50.08
C LYS A 656 24.58 12.11 -50.62
N GLY A 657 23.61 11.44 -50.01
CA GLY A 657 23.24 10.09 -50.38
C GLY A 657 21.73 9.92 -50.53
N ASN A 658 21.32 9.02 -51.41
CA ASN A 658 19.97 8.49 -51.42
C ASN A 658 19.98 6.97 -51.59
N ILE A 659 18.97 6.32 -51.04
CA ILE A 659 18.65 4.91 -51.22
C ILE A 659 17.21 4.84 -51.70
N LYS A 660 16.93 4.07 -52.75
CA LYS A 660 15.59 3.80 -53.29
C LYS A 660 15.45 2.29 -53.56
N GLY A 661 14.60 1.62 -52.78
CA GLY A 661 14.38 0.17 -52.90
C GLY A 661 15.66 -0.64 -52.78
N GLY A 662 16.58 -0.21 -51.92
CA GLY A 662 17.90 -0.83 -51.74
C GLY A 662 18.96 -0.49 -52.79
N ASN A 663 18.65 0.31 -53.81
CA ASN A 663 19.66 0.90 -54.70
C ASN A 663 20.12 2.24 -54.14
N PHE A 664 21.44 2.48 -54.05
CA PHE A 664 21.98 3.71 -53.50
C PHE A 664 22.68 4.56 -54.57
N LYS A 665 22.70 5.88 -54.34
CA LYS A 665 23.59 6.85 -54.99
C LYS A 665 24.17 7.74 -53.91
N ALA A 666 25.48 7.96 -53.93
CA ALA A 666 26.20 8.76 -52.96
C ALA A 666 27.25 9.62 -53.68
N VAL A 667 27.23 10.92 -53.39
CA VAL A 667 28.29 11.85 -53.77
C VAL A 667 28.93 12.34 -52.49
N ALA A 668 30.25 12.31 -52.44
CA ALA A 668 31.00 12.80 -51.28
C ALA A 668 32.27 13.52 -51.71
N ASP A 669 32.59 14.61 -51.02
CA ASP A 669 33.83 15.35 -51.19
C ASP A 669 34.48 15.55 -49.82
N MET A 670 35.80 15.35 -49.74
CA MET A 670 36.57 15.55 -48.51
C MET A 670 37.71 16.51 -48.76
N ASN A 671 37.83 17.51 -47.89
CA ASN A 671 38.91 18.51 -47.90
C ASN A 671 39.74 18.41 -46.60
N ASP A 672 40.39 17.26 -46.40
CA ASP A 672 41.29 17.01 -45.28
C ASP A 672 42.76 17.27 -45.69
N PRO A 673 43.62 17.82 -44.81
CA PRO A 673 45.03 18.11 -45.13
C PRO A 673 45.84 16.90 -45.62
N ASN A 674 45.46 15.69 -45.23
CA ASN A 674 46.14 14.45 -45.60
C ASN A 674 45.27 13.55 -46.50
N LEU A 675 44.02 13.94 -46.80
CA LEU A 675 43.10 13.22 -47.68
C LEU A 675 42.15 14.18 -48.40
N THR A 676 42.34 14.39 -49.70
CA THR A 676 41.40 15.15 -50.53
C THR A 676 40.89 14.28 -51.66
N PHE A 677 39.56 14.13 -51.75
CA PHE A 677 38.93 13.33 -52.80
C PHE A 677 37.54 13.82 -53.18
N ASP A 678 37.13 13.46 -54.40
CA ASP A 678 35.76 13.49 -54.90
C ASP A 678 35.30 12.06 -55.20
N LEU A 679 34.13 11.68 -54.70
CA LEU A 679 33.53 10.36 -54.85
C LEU A 679 32.14 10.48 -55.45
N ASP A 680 31.88 9.75 -56.53
CA ASP A 680 30.54 9.44 -57.05
C ASP A 680 30.37 7.92 -57.07
N ALA A 681 29.46 7.42 -56.25
CA ALA A 681 29.20 6.00 -56.08
C ALA A 681 27.71 5.68 -56.24
N GLU A 682 27.40 4.62 -56.98
CA GLU A 682 26.04 4.08 -57.07
C GLU A 682 26.05 2.56 -56.98
N GLY A 683 24.97 1.95 -56.50
CA GLY A 683 24.98 0.51 -56.29
C GLY A 683 23.67 -0.03 -55.76
N GLY A 684 23.71 -1.26 -55.24
CA GLY A 684 22.52 -1.88 -54.67
C GLY A 684 22.79 -3.01 -53.69
N PHE A 685 21.89 -3.13 -52.71
CA PHE A 685 21.92 -4.11 -51.62
C PHE A 685 20.95 -5.29 -51.85
N GLY A 686 20.18 -5.29 -52.94
CA GLY A 686 19.11 -6.26 -53.18
C GLY A 686 19.58 -7.69 -53.48
N GLY A 687 20.82 -7.87 -53.94
CA GLY A 687 21.39 -9.17 -54.27
C GLY A 687 21.85 -9.99 -53.05
N LYS A 688 22.42 -11.18 -53.32
CA LYS A 688 23.15 -11.97 -52.30
C LYS A 688 24.36 -11.19 -51.77
N TYR A 689 25.08 -10.53 -52.68
CA TYR A 689 26.19 -9.62 -52.41
C TYR A 689 25.84 -8.21 -52.89
N PRO A 690 26.37 -7.16 -52.25
CA PRO A 690 26.19 -5.79 -52.72
C PRO A 690 26.94 -5.56 -54.04
N LYS A 691 26.42 -4.66 -54.87
CA LYS A 691 27.07 -4.19 -56.11
C LYS A 691 27.35 -2.69 -56.02
N ALA A 692 28.39 -2.21 -56.67
CA ALA A 692 28.75 -0.78 -56.67
C ALA A 692 29.52 -0.38 -57.93
N LYS A 693 29.14 0.75 -58.54
CA LYS A 693 29.97 1.54 -59.44
C LYS A 693 30.55 2.69 -58.65
N VAL A 694 31.85 2.91 -58.73
CA VAL A 694 32.59 3.91 -57.95
C VAL A 694 33.50 4.69 -58.87
N LYS A 695 33.35 6.02 -58.87
CA LYS A 695 34.29 6.96 -59.45
C LYS A 695 34.89 7.77 -58.33
N LEU A 696 36.18 7.57 -58.08
CA LEU A 696 36.91 8.21 -56.99
C LEU A 696 38.11 8.96 -57.58
N ASN A 697 38.13 10.27 -57.46
CA ASN A 697 39.29 11.11 -57.76
C ASN A 697 39.97 11.45 -56.44
N VAL A 698 41.21 11.00 -56.26
CA VAL A 698 42.03 11.32 -55.09
C VAL A 698 43.08 12.33 -55.51
N ASP A 699 42.99 13.56 -55.00
CA ASP A 699 44.01 14.59 -55.23
C ASP A 699 45.24 14.36 -54.33
N ILE A 700 45.01 13.98 -53.08
CA ILE A 700 46.08 13.56 -52.15
C ILE A 700 45.53 12.56 -51.13
N ALA A 701 46.31 11.51 -50.85
CA ALA A 701 46.15 10.65 -49.69
C ALA A 701 47.54 10.33 -49.10
N ASP A 702 47.87 10.91 -47.95
CA ASP A 702 49.11 10.63 -47.22
C ASP A 702 48.91 9.45 -46.26
N LEU A 703 49.21 8.23 -46.74
CA LEU A 703 48.93 7.00 -46.03
C LEU A 703 49.75 6.84 -44.73
N ASP A 704 50.89 7.52 -44.60
CA ASP A 704 51.65 7.56 -43.35
C ASP A 704 50.88 8.35 -42.30
N LYS A 705 50.44 9.57 -42.65
CA LYS A 705 49.67 10.43 -41.73
C LYS A 705 48.28 9.89 -41.41
N LEU A 706 47.67 9.19 -42.35
CA LEU A 706 46.36 8.56 -42.18
C LEU A 706 46.42 7.23 -41.38
N ASN A 707 47.62 6.74 -41.02
CA ASN A 707 47.85 5.42 -40.40
C ASN A 707 47.35 4.24 -41.26
N LEU A 708 47.50 4.35 -42.58
CA LEU A 708 47.09 3.32 -43.54
C LEU A 708 48.27 2.56 -44.14
N HIS A 709 49.51 3.01 -43.93
CA HIS A 709 50.73 2.36 -44.43
C HIS A 709 51.89 2.50 -43.43
N ALA A 710 52.76 1.48 -43.36
CA ALA A 710 53.97 1.50 -42.54
C ALA A 710 55.09 2.29 -43.25
N GLY A 711 55.14 3.59 -42.99
CA GLY A 711 56.16 4.52 -43.51
C GLY A 711 55.64 5.45 -44.62
N PRO A 712 56.45 6.45 -45.03
CA PRO A 712 56.02 7.53 -45.92
C PRO A 712 55.50 7.03 -47.27
N MET A 713 54.21 7.25 -47.55
CA MET A 713 53.58 6.95 -48.83
C MET A 713 52.44 7.93 -49.11
N LYS A 714 52.48 8.61 -50.25
CA LYS A 714 51.41 9.47 -50.76
C LYS A 714 50.85 8.91 -52.05
N LEU A 715 49.53 8.97 -52.20
CA LEU A 715 48.81 8.54 -53.39
C LEU A 715 47.99 9.68 -53.99
N LYS A 716 47.96 9.73 -55.31
CA LYS A 716 47.07 10.56 -56.12
C LYS A 716 46.62 9.76 -57.34
N GLY A 717 45.39 9.98 -57.82
CA GLY A 717 44.91 9.45 -59.09
C GLY A 717 43.41 9.18 -59.11
N ASN A 718 42.94 8.63 -60.22
CA ASN A 718 41.52 8.37 -60.46
C ASN A 718 41.25 6.87 -60.44
N ILE A 719 40.16 6.44 -59.79
CA ILE A 719 39.72 5.06 -59.71
C ILE A 719 38.30 5.00 -60.27
N ASP A 720 38.09 4.19 -61.30
CA ASP A 720 36.78 3.81 -61.83
C ASP A 720 36.59 2.31 -61.62
N ALA A 721 35.66 1.93 -60.75
CA ALA A 721 35.36 0.56 -60.41
C ALA A 721 33.91 0.21 -60.74
N ASP A 722 33.69 -0.90 -61.43
CA ASP A 722 32.39 -1.52 -61.65
C ASP A 722 32.38 -2.90 -60.99
N ILE A 723 31.79 -2.97 -59.80
CA ILE A 723 31.77 -4.15 -58.93
C ILE A 723 30.37 -4.76 -58.97
N GLU A 724 30.24 -5.95 -59.55
CA GLU A 724 28.98 -6.70 -59.61
C GLU A 724 28.70 -7.45 -58.30
N THR A 725 29.74 -7.96 -57.63
CA THR A 725 29.63 -8.62 -56.32
C THR A 725 30.79 -8.21 -55.42
N ALA A 726 30.51 -7.38 -54.41
CA ALA A 726 31.48 -6.91 -53.42
C ALA A 726 31.58 -7.88 -52.23
N ASP A 727 32.10 -9.07 -52.50
CA ASP A 727 32.48 -10.07 -51.49
C ASP A 727 33.92 -10.52 -51.77
N VAL A 728 34.75 -10.64 -50.73
CA VAL A 728 36.19 -10.92 -50.91
C VAL A 728 36.45 -12.28 -51.57
N ASP A 729 35.60 -13.28 -51.31
CA ASP A 729 35.77 -14.63 -51.85
C ASP A 729 34.97 -14.87 -53.14
N TYR A 730 34.00 -13.99 -53.42
CA TYR A 730 33.15 -14.02 -54.60
C TYR A 730 33.18 -12.68 -55.34
N LEU A 731 34.37 -12.11 -55.53
CA LEU A 731 34.55 -10.79 -56.14
C LEU A 731 34.34 -10.88 -57.66
N ASN A 732 33.36 -10.13 -58.19
CA ASN A 732 33.20 -9.90 -59.62
C ASN A 732 33.22 -8.40 -59.89
N GLY A 733 34.07 -7.98 -60.83
CA GLY A 733 34.13 -6.58 -61.23
C GLY A 733 35.43 -6.19 -61.92
N THR A 734 35.45 -4.94 -62.39
CA THR A 734 36.63 -4.29 -62.99
C THR A 734 36.99 -3.05 -62.20
N ILE A 735 38.28 -2.84 -61.92
CA ILE A 735 38.81 -1.63 -61.30
C ILE A 735 39.90 -1.08 -62.22
N ASN A 736 39.70 0.14 -62.72
CA ASN A 736 40.66 0.88 -63.51
C ASN A 736 41.16 2.07 -62.71
N ALA A 737 42.43 2.04 -62.31
CA ALA A 737 43.11 3.16 -61.66
C ALA A 737 44.00 3.86 -62.69
N THR A 738 43.74 5.13 -62.99
CA THR A 738 44.44 5.93 -64.01
C THR A 738 45.11 7.16 -63.39
N ASN A 739 46.14 7.68 -64.05
CA ASN A 739 46.90 8.85 -63.59
C ASN A 739 47.41 8.68 -62.15
N ILE A 740 47.90 7.47 -61.83
CA ILE A 740 48.30 7.12 -60.48
C ILE A 740 49.70 7.67 -60.21
N ASN A 741 49.83 8.42 -59.14
CA ASN A 741 51.10 8.97 -58.68
C ASN A 741 51.34 8.51 -57.24
N ILE A 742 52.41 7.74 -57.05
CA ILE A 742 52.82 7.17 -55.77
C ILE A 742 54.14 7.81 -55.38
N ALA A 743 54.20 8.51 -54.25
CA ALA A 743 55.45 9.05 -53.74
C ALA A 743 55.81 8.40 -52.41
N ASN A 744 57.04 7.94 -52.26
CA ASN A 744 57.59 7.46 -51.00
C ASN A 744 58.72 8.39 -50.51
N ALA A 745 59.47 7.97 -49.48
CA ALA A 745 60.56 8.78 -48.92
C ALA A 745 61.75 9.05 -49.88
N LYS A 746 61.90 8.26 -50.96
CA LYS A 746 63.07 8.27 -51.84
C LYS A 746 62.75 8.74 -53.26
N GLU A 747 61.56 8.42 -53.76
CA GLU A 747 61.23 8.52 -55.18
C GLU A 747 59.72 8.64 -55.42
N GLN A 748 59.38 9.11 -56.62
CA GLN A 748 58.01 9.31 -57.09
C GLN A 748 57.80 8.46 -58.35
N PHE A 749 56.73 7.66 -58.34
CA PHE A 749 56.33 6.78 -59.42
C PHE A 749 55.06 7.31 -60.07
N ILE A 750 55.13 7.57 -61.38
CA ILE A 750 53.97 7.97 -62.19
C ILE A 750 53.60 6.76 -63.03
N LEU A 751 52.35 6.31 -62.89
CA LEU A 751 51.78 5.15 -63.53
C LEU A 751 50.59 5.57 -64.38
N ASP A 752 50.56 5.10 -65.62
CA ASP A 752 49.48 5.45 -66.56
C ASP A 752 48.16 4.77 -66.15
N THR A 753 48.12 3.43 -66.16
CA THR A 753 46.92 2.65 -65.83
C THR A 753 47.27 1.36 -65.08
N ILE A 754 46.47 1.06 -64.04
CA ILE A 754 46.37 -0.24 -63.38
C ILE A 754 44.95 -0.75 -63.59
N SER A 755 44.80 -1.87 -64.29
CA SER A 755 43.53 -2.55 -64.52
C SER A 755 43.50 -3.85 -63.71
N ILE A 756 42.46 -4.02 -62.89
CA ILE A 756 42.19 -5.24 -62.14
C ILE A 756 40.84 -5.79 -62.59
N VAL A 757 40.81 -7.03 -63.06
CA VAL A 757 39.58 -7.73 -63.41
C VAL A 757 39.46 -8.94 -62.50
N ALA A 758 38.38 -8.99 -61.72
CA ALA A 758 38.03 -10.11 -60.87
C ALA A 758 36.82 -10.84 -61.44
N THR A 759 36.88 -12.17 -61.51
CA THR A 759 35.79 -13.03 -61.96
C THR A 759 35.65 -14.23 -61.04
N SER A 760 34.46 -14.47 -60.51
CA SER A 760 34.13 -15.57 -59.61
C SER A 760 32.93 -16.36 -60.13
N THR A 761 33.13 -17.65 -60.36
CA THR A 761 32.11 -18.61 -60.81
C THR A 761 32.06 -19.83 -59.87
N ALA A 762 31.09 -20.72 -60.07
CA ALA A 762 31.01 -21.98 -59.29
C ALA A 762 32.24 -22.89 -59.47
N GLU A 763 32.97 -22.74 -60.57
CA GLU A 763 34.09 -23.60 -60.95
C GLU A 763 35.46 -22.96 -60.67
N ARG A 764 35.56 -21.63 -60.72
CA ARG A 764 36.84 -20.91 -60.58
C ARG A 764 36.68 -19.47 -60.10
N ASN A 765 37.75 -18.97 -59.51
CA ASN A 765 38.02 -17.57 -59.22
C ASN A 765 39.25 -17.12 -60.02
N SER A 766 39.21 -15.91 -60.54
CA SER A 766 40.23 -15.29 -61.38
C SER A 766 40.44 -13.85 -60.93
N ILE A 767 41.69 -13.44 -60.76
CA ILE A 767 42.08 -12.04 -60.59
C ILE A 767 43.22 -11.75 -61.57
N VAL A 768 42.94 -10.92 -62.55
CA VAL A 768 43.91 -10.46 -63.55
C VAL A 768 44.28 -9.03 -63.21
N VAL A 769 45.56 -8.81 -62.90
CA VAL A 769 46.14 -7.48 -62.66
C VAL A 769 47.03 -7.13 -63.84
N GLN A 770 46.77 -6.01 -64.49
CA GLN A 770 47.56 -5.46 -65.57
C GLN A 770 48.02 -4.04 -65.20
N SER A 771 49.32 -3.82 -65.22
CA SER A 771 49.96 -2.53 -65.00
C SER A 771 51.27 -2.47 -65.79
N GLN A 772 51.93 -1.31 -65.80
CA GLN A 772 53.22 -1.14 -66.50
C GLN A 772 54.36 -2.00 -65.93
N PHE A 773 54.25 -2.44 -64.67
CA PHE A 773 55.32 -3.16 -63.96
C PHE A 773 54.90 -4.56 -63.50
N VAL A 774 53.60 -4.86 -63.41
CA VAL A 774 53.05 -6.17 -63.04
C VAL A 774 51.97 -6.59 -64.02
N LYS A 775 52.15 -7.79 -64.58
CA LYS A 775 51.09 -8.56 -65.25
C LYS A 775 50.93 -9.87 -64.49
N ALA A 776 49.89 -9.97 -63.68
CA ALA A 776 49.60 -11.14 -62.85
C ALA A 776 48.23 -11.71 -63.20
N ASP A 777 48.14 -13.03 -63.18
CA ASP A 777 46.90 -13.76 -63.42
C ASP A 777 46.80 -14.90 -62.39
N VAL A 778 45.85 -14.76 -61.46
CA VAL A 778 45.64 -15.70 -60.36
C VAL A 778 44.34 -16.45 -60.61
N ASN A 779 44.44 -17.69 -61.09
CA ASN A 779 43.32 -18.48 -61.60
C ASN A 779 43.21 -19.84 -60.91
N GLY A 780 42.13 -20.06 -60.18
CA GLY A 780 41.85 -21.38 -59.64
C GLY A 780 40.63 -21.41 -58.74
N LYS A 781 40.40 -22.52 -58.06
CA LYS A 781 39.34 -22.63 -57.05
C LYS A 781 39.90 -22.26 -55.68
N TYR A 782 39.85 -20.98 -55.36
CA TYR A 782 40.37 -20.44 -54.10
C TYR A 782 39.39 -19.46 -53.45
N LYS A 783 39.52 -19.25 -52.15
CA LYS A 783 38.93 -18.14 -51.39
C LYS A 783 40.03 -17.13 -51.14
N LEU A 784 39.88 -15.91 -51.66
CA LEU A 784 40.92 -14.88 -51.57
C LEU A 784 41.33 -14.60 -50.12
N SER A 785 40.36 -14.66 -49.20
CA SER A 785 40.59 -14.54 -47.75
C SER A 785 41.50 -15.62 -47.17
N GLN A 786 41.62 -16.78 -47.84
CA GLN A 786 42.37 -17.95 -47.37
C GLN A 786 43.68 -18.18 -48.13
N ILE A 787 43.92 -17.52 -49.27
CA ILE A 787 45.12 -17.77 -50.11
C ILE A 787 46.41 -17.56 -49.31
N ALA A 788 46.53 -16.45 -48.57
CA ALA A 788 47.74 -16.15 -47.81
C ALA A 788 48.04 -17.23 -46.76
N THR A 789 47.02 -17.64 -46.00
CA THR A 789 47.14 -18.72 -45.01
C THR A 789 47.40 -20.07 -45.67
N ALA A 790 46.79 -20.36 -46.82
CA ALA A 790 47.02 -21.61 -47.56
C ALA A 790 48.43 -21.69 -48.15
N LEU A 791 48.96 -20.58 -48.67
CA LEU A 791 50.36 -20.46 -49.11
C LEU A 791 51.32 -20.64 -47.93
N GLN A 792 51.05 -19.98 -46.79
CA GLN A 792 51.83 -20.17 -45.56
C GLN A 792 51.81 -21.62 -45.09
N ASN A 793 50.64 -22.28 -45.08
CA ASN A 793 50.50 -23.68 -44.73
C ASN A 793 51.24 -24.61 -45.71
N SER A 794 51.22 -24.28 -47.01
CA SER A 794 51.94 -25.02 -48.04
C SER A 794 53.46 -24.90 -47.85
N ILE A 795 53.97 -23.68 -47.62
CA ILE A 795 55.39 -23.43 -47.34
C ILE A 795 55.80 -24.11 -46.02
N ALA A 796 54.98 -23.99 -44.97
CA ALA A 796 55.21 -24.61 -43.65
C ALA A 796 55.15 -26.14 -43.68
N LYS A 797 54.72 -26.77 -44.79
CA LYS A 797 54.83 -28.21 -45.02
C LYS A 797 56.26 -28.63 -45.39
N TYR A 798 57.03 -27.74 -46.01
CA TYR A 798 58.40 -27.99 -46.47
C TYR A 798 59.45 -27.29 -45.59
N TYR A 799 59.12 -26.13 -45.02
CA TYR A 799 59.98 -25.31 -44.17
C TYR A 799 59.17 -24.73 -43.00
N ASP A 800 59.12 -25.43 -41.86
CA ASP A 800 58.43 -24.97 -40.65
C ASP A 800 59.36 -24.13 -39.78
N THR A 801 59.33 -22.81 -39.96
CA THR A 801 60.19 -21.87 -39.21
C THR A 801 59.67 -21.56 -37.80
N ASN A 802 58.49 -22.07 -37.41
CA ASN A 802 57.93 -21.87 -36.07
C ASN A 802 56.93 -23.00 -35.66
N PRO A 803 57.43 -24.20 -35.34
CA PRO A 803 56.61 -25.40 -35.14
C PRO A 803 55.67 -25.35 -33.92
N SER A 804 55.85 -24.37 -33.02
CA SER A 804 55.02 -24.18 -31.82
C SER A 804 53.79 -23.30 -32.06
N ALA A 805 53.70 -22.63 -33.22
CA ALA A 805 52.57 -21.78 -33.55
C ALA A 805 51.34 -22.60 -33.99
N LYS A 806 50.15 -22.22 -33.52
CA LYS A 806 48.89 -22.89 -33.89
C LYS A 806 48.60 -22.62 -35.37
N LYS A 807 48.76 -23.65 -36.23
CA LYS A 807 48.47 -23.54 -37.68
C LYS A 807 46.98 -23.28 -37.89
N GLN A 808 46.64 -22.23 -38.63
CA GLN A 808 45.25 -21.95 -39.01
C GLN A 808 44.83 -22.90 -40.14
N THR A 809 43.75 -23.66 -39.94
CA THR A 809 43.21 -24.58 -40.95
C THR A 809 42.47 -23.81 -42.05
N THR A 810 42.81 -24.07 -43.30
CA THR A 810 42.09 -23.55 -44.49
C THR A 810 41.49 -24.70 -45.28
N GLU A 811 40.42 -24.44 -46.05
CA GLU A 811 39.93 -25.41 -47.04
C GLU A 811 40.98 -25.62 -48.13
N ALA A 812 40.91 -26.74 -48.86
CA ALA A 812 41.82 -27.02 -49.96
C ALA A 812 41.66 -25.94 -51.05
N GLN A 813 42.75 -25.21 -51.31
CA GLN A 813 42.82 -24.17 -52.34
C GLN A 813 43.50 -24.75 -53.58
N GLN A 814 42.98 -24.45 -54.77
CA GLN A 814 43.66 -24.67 -56.04
C GLN A 814 43.89 -23.29 -56.65
N VAL A 815 45.14 -22.86 -56.78
CA VAL A 815 45.53 -21.51 -57.26
C VAL A 815 46.39 -21.66 -58.50
#